data_AF-A0A2J7VZV4-F1
#
_entry.id   AF-A0A2J7VZV4-F1
#
_cell.length_a   1.000
_cell.length_b   1.000
_cell.length_c   1.000
_cell.angle_alpha   90.00
_cell.angle_beta   90.00
_cell.angle_gamma   90.00
#
_symmetry.space_group_name_H-M   'P 1'
#
loop_
_entity.id
_entity.type
_entity.pdbx_description
1 polymer ?
#
loop_
_entity_poly.entity_id
_entity_poly.type
_entity_poly.pdbx_seq_one_letter_code
_entity_poly.pdbx_strand_id
1 'polypeptide(L)'
;MATPDLDSFFTPRSIAVVGASATPRKIGAAPLRYLLDHGYAGEIYPINPSTPEMHGVRAYRNLRDVGRPIDLAIFAIPAQLTEAALDDAVAAGVRNIVIFTGGFAEAGPEGSEAQRRIMARARAEGMRVLGPNCLGFMNASRRVYATFSPVLATGLAPAGTVGIVTQSGAFGAYAYGMARERNVGLSTWIATGNEGDIDVAECIAWMAQDPATRVIMAYMEGCNDGARLKHALGLARSAGKPVVIVKVGRTPLGAMAAASHTAALAGDDAAFDALFRQYGAWRARTIDEFFDVAHCLAVSGMPANGKVGLLTVSGGVGVLLADAAAEAGLDVAALPEAAQRRILDRVPFAATRNPVDVTGQVTSEIDLLEVAANAMLGGGGYGSLLVFLAAAGLTPAMQEIQLKLARDLRRDFPGRLVMFSTLADPEQQRALEQLGCLTFTDPSRAIRVLAAMDFFREHAEHAGSPAACAAAGPIALRPGTCNEADALELLQAHGMPVVPMRRARTRGEAVAAAEELGYPVAMKILSCDITHKSDVGGVALGVADAASAGAAYDRIVDAVRIAAPEARIDGVLAARMVRGVECILGVHRDPVLGHVVMLGAGGVNAELLRDVTFRLAPVDLDQARGMVGELKTGALLHGFRGAPKADVEALAQAIVRLSEFAIAAGDGLESVDVNPFAVLPQGEGALALDAVVVGRGPEQVSATVRDQVIETLPLFEMARMRSANTARRHPVEGFAGDGPGSTMRWVNQFTHTRKLISPDDKEVVTPNNDTLFTNAWLDLSAGPVVIQVPEMGERYWVLGFLDAWTNPWAYAGRRTTGGAQQRIFVHGPKWKGPVPHGMHAISAPGDDVWVIGRILVDHDDEDLARVHALQDRFGIFRPDGSRALARLDVLLDGRRAGVPDAGDYLRVIGHMLERNPPARPVPGWPPAAAALEETLPRVYAELREADARSELGGGWTTAVHVRTHFGEDFATRARVARNWIGTLGIEEAMYVMAEVDAQGRVLDGTHRYTLRFPGTGMPEVDTFWSVTLYRREDCLLARNPIDRHSIGDRTRGLLRDADGGLTLAIQADDPGPGKNWLPAPAGEGFYLTLRLYQPRRAHLEGTFSYPPVQRVD
;
A
#
# COMPACT_ATOMS: atom_id res chain seq x y z
N MET A 1 10.97 -20.77 -16.22
CA MET A 1 9.56 -20.50 -16.59
C MET A 1 9.55 -20.19 -18.09
N ALA A 2 8.63 -20.73 -18.88
CA ALA A 2 8.49 -20.36 -20.29
C ALA A 2 7.53 -19.17 -20.39
N THR A 3 7.95 -18.09 -21.05
CA THR A 3 7.09 -16.91 -21.27
C THR A 3 6.09 -17.22 -22.38
N PRO A 4 4.80 -16.88 -22.24
CA PRO A 4 3.85 -17.00 -23.34
C PRO A 4 4.26 -16.14 -24.53
N ASP A 5 4.07 -16.65 -25.75
CA ASP A 5 4.33 -15.87 -26.96
C ASP A 5 3.22 -14.83 -27.19
N LEU A 6 3.55 -13.56 -27.01
CA LEU A 6 2.68 -12.40 -27.24
C LEU A 6 2.91 -11.72 -28.59
N ASP A 7 3.74 -12.29 -29.47
CA ASP A 7 4.06 -11.68 -30.76
C ASP A 7 2.80 -11.49 -31.63
N SER A 8 1.95 -12.52 -31.70
CA SER A 8 0.68 -12.45 -32.44
C SER A 8 -0.30 -11.41 -31.87
N PHE A 9 -0.14 -11.02 -30.60
CA PHE A 9 -0.96 -10.00 -29.93
C PHE A 9 -0.49 -8.59 -30.31
N PHE A 10 0.82 -8.33 -30.23
CA PHE A 10 1.40 -6.99 -30.44
C PHE A 10 1.83 -6.71 -31.89
N THR A 11 1.83 -7.72 -32.77
CA THR A 11 2.07 -7.59 -34.21
C THR A 11 0.97 -8.24 -35.07
N PRO A 12 -0.32 -7.97 -34.79
CA PRO A 12 -1.43 -8.61 -35.49
C PRO A 12 -1.41 -8.25 -36.98
N ARG A 13 -1.88 -9.16 -37.83
CA ARG A 13 -2.08 -8.92 -39.27
C ARG A 13 -3.55 -8.66 -39.62
N SER A 14 -4.47 -8.94 -38.71
CA SER A 14 -5.89 -8.58 -38.82
C SER A 14 -6.45 -8.11 -37.47
N ILE A 15 -7.23 -7.02 -37.49
CA ILE A 15 -7.79 -6.40 -36.28
C ILE A 15 -9.30 -6.20 -36.44
N ALA A 16 -10.08 -6.75 -35.52
CA ALA A 16 -11.51 -6.48 -35.40
C ALA A 16 -11.79 -5.42 -34.32
N VAL A 17 -12.68 -4.47 -34.59
CA VAL A 17 -13.07 -3.42 -33.63
C VAL A 17 -14.54 -3.59 -33.24
N VAL A 18 -14.78 -4.19 -32.08
CA VAL A 18 -16.11 -4.39 -31.49
C VAL A 18 -16.59 -3.12 -30.82
N GLY A 19 -17.73 -2.60 -31.29
CA GLY A 19 -18.21 -1.28 -30.90
C GLY A 19 -17.69 -0.16 -31.83
N ALA A 20 -17.19 -0.52 -33.02
CA ALA A 20 -16.81 0.45 -34.05
C ALA A 20 -17.95 1.44 -34.31
N SER A 21 -17.61 2.71 -34.55
CA SER A 21 -18.60 3.75 -34.80
C SER A 21 -18.10 4.80 -35.78
N ALA A 22 -19.00 5.26 -36.65
CA ALA A 22 -18.77 6.45 -37.48
C ALA A 22 -18.93 7.77 -36.69
N THR A 23 -19.38 7.73 -35.43
CA THR A 23 -19.53 8.92 -34.59
C THR A 23 -18.20 9.26 -33.92
N PRO A 24 -17.52 10.38 -34.25
CA PRO A 24 -16.14 10.65 -33.83
C PRO A 24 -15.93 10.72 -32.31
N ARG A 25 -16.98 11.03 -31.53
CA ARG A 25 -16.93 11.14 -30.07
C ARG A 25 -17.00 9.79 -29.33
N LYS A 26 -17.34 8.69 -29.99
CA LYS A 26 -17.40 7.37 -29.34
C LYS A 26 -16.01 6.73 -29.29
N ILE A 27 -15.70 6.04 -28.19
CA ILE A 27 -14.41 5.36 -27.98
C ILE A 27 -14.06 4.43 -29.14
N GLY A 28 -15.01 3.61 -29.61
CA GLY A 28 -14.79 2.66 -30.71
C GLY A 28 -14.56 3.30 -32.09
N ALA A 29 -14.73 4.62 -32.26
CA ALA A 29 -14.37 5.31 -33.50
C ALA A 29 -12.86 5.55 -33.61
N ALA A 30 -12.19 5.76 -32.48
CA ALA A 30 -10.78 6.13 -32.43
C ALA A 30 -9.82 5.06 -33.00
N PRO A 31 -9.83 3.79 -32.57
CA PRO A 31 -8.89 2.79 -33.10
C PRO A 31 -9.08 2.54 -34.60
N LEU A 32 -10.32 2.52 -35.09
CA LEU A 32 -10.62 2.37 -36.52
C LEU A 32 -9.99 3.52 -37.32
N ARG A 33 -10.20 4.76 -36.89
CA ARG A 33 -9.61 5.94 -37.52
C ARG A 33 -8.09 5.89 -37.49
N TYR A 34 -7.46 5.62 -36.34
CA TYR A 34 -6.01 5.64 -36.21
C TYR A 34 -5.31 4.57 -37.07
N LEU A 35 -5.89 3.37 -37.18
CA LEU A 35 -5.35 2.33 -38.05
C LEU A 35 -5.40 2.74 -39.54
N LEU A 36 -6.48 3.39 -39.97
CA LEU A 36 -6.63 3.89 -41.34
C LEU A 36 -5.70 5.09 -41.62
N ASP A 37 -5.77 6.12 -40.77
CA ASP A 37 -5.05 7.39 -40.95
C ASP A 37 -3.53 7.21 -40.90
N HIS A 38 -3.04 6.22 -40.16
CA HIS A 38 -1.61 5.96 -40.00
C HIS A 38 -1.10 4.76 -40.80
N GLY A 39 -1.91 4.25 -41.73
CA GLY A 39 -1.47 3.31 -42.76
C GLY A 39 -1.08 1.93 -42.21
N TYR A 40 -1.91 1.37 -41.32
CA TYR A 40 -1.82 -0.03 -40.94
C TYR A 40 -1.95 -0.93 -42.18
N ALA A 41 -1.02 -1.86 -42.36
CA ALA A 41 -0.95 -2.69 -43.58
C ALA A 41 -1.83 -3.95 -43.53
N GLY A 42 -2.33 -4.31 -42.35
CA GLY A 42 -3.16 -5.49 -42.15
C GLY A 42 -4.65 -5.27 -42.45
N GLU A 43 -5.44 -6.33 -42.27
CA GLU A 43 -6.88 -6.27 -42.48
C GLU A 43 -7.60 -5.64 -41.28
N ILE A 44 -8.62 -4.82 -41.54
CA ILE A 44 -9.43 -4.16 -40.50
C ILE A 44 -10.88 -4.60 -40.64
N TYR A 45 -11.50 -5.05 -39.55
CA TYR A 45 -12.89 -5.51 -39.50
C TYR A 45 -13.70 -4.71 -38.47
N PRO A 46 -14.40 -3.64 -38.88
CA PRO A 46 -15.34 -2.92 -38.02
C PRO A 46 -16.52 -3.83 -37.66
N ILE A 47 -16.84 -3.95 -36.36
CA ILE A 47 -18.00 -4.73 -35.89
C ILE A 47 -19.04 -3.79 -35.31
N ASN A 48 -20.18 -3.68 -36.00
CA ASN A 48 -21.33 -2.87 -35.61
C ASN A 48 -22.64 -3.51 -36.11
N PRO A 49 -23.65 -3.73 -35.24
CA PRO A 49 -24.90 -4.40 -35.64
C PRO A 49 -25.73 -3.66 -36.69
N SER A 50 -25.62 -2.33 -36.76
CA SER A 50 -26.55 -1.47 -37.50
C SER A 50 -25.95 -0.80 -38.73
N THR A 51 -24.64 -0.67 -38.79
CA THR A 51 -23.96 0.08 -39.86
C THR A 51 -23.15 -0.89 -40.73
N PRO A 52 -23.47 -1.05 -42.04
CA PRO A 52 -22.84 -2.04 -42.91
C PRO A 52 -21.48 -1.61 -43.50
N GLU A 53 -21.15 -0.32 -43.44
CA GLU A 53 -19.89 0.22 -43.96
C GLU A 53 -19.46 1.45 -43.14
N MET A 54 -18.17 1.57 -42.83
CA MET A 54 -17.59 2.73 -42.13
C MET A 54 -16.24 3.09 -42.74
N HIS A 55 -16.04 4.37 -43.07
CA HIS A 55 -14.79 4.87 -43.64
C HIS A 55 -14.29 4.09 -44.88
N GLY A 56 -15.22 3.63 -45.74
CA GLY A 56 -14.90 2.82 -46.92
C GLY A 56 -14.56 1.35 -46.62
N VAL A 57 -14.70 0.92 -45.36
CA VAL A 57 -14.45 -0.46 -44.92
C VAL A 57 -15.78 -1.14 -44.59
N ARG A 58 -15.98 -2.35 -45.14
CA ARG A 58 -17.15 -3.19 -44.84
C ARG A 58 -17.19 -3.51 -43.35
N ALA A 59 -18.33 -3.23 -42.71
CA ALA A 59 -18.59 -3.56 -41.33
C ALA A 59 -19.44 -4.85 -41.21
N TYR A 60 -19.26 -5.57 -40.12
CA TYR A 60 -19.92 -6.84 -39.82
C TYR A 60 -20.78 -6.71 -38.56
N ARG A 61 -21.82 -7.54 -38.41
CA ARG A 61 -22.74 -7.42 -37.27
C ARG A 61 -22.12 -7.93 -35.97
N ASN A 62 -21.32 -8.99 -36.06
CA ASN A 62 -20.64 -9.68 -34.97
C ASN A 62 -19.30 -10.25 -35.50
N LEU A 63 -18.47 -10.81 -34.61
CA LEU A 63 -17.15 -11.34 -35.00
C LEU A 63 -17.24 -12.60 -35.88
N ARG A 64 -18.19 -13.50 -35.61
CA ARG A 64 -18.35 -14.76 -36.35
C ARG A 64 -18.74 -14.55 -37.83
N ASP A 65 -19.42 -13.45 -38.16
CA ASP A 65 -19.82 -13.09 -39.52
C ASP A 65 -18.64 -12.68 -40.42
N VAL A 66 -17.45 -12.42 -39.86
CA VAL A 66 -16.26 -12.02 -40.63
C VAL A 66 -15.79 -13.14 -41.56
N GLY A 67 -15.88 -14.40 -41.11
CA GLY A 67 -15.52 -15.59 -41.89
C GLY A 67 -14.05 -15.68 -42.30
N ARG A 68 -13.17 -14.85 -41.72
CA ARG A 68 -11.72 -14.80 -41.96
C ARG A 68 -10.97 -14.79 -40.63
N PRO A 69 -9.68 -15.20 -40.59
CA PRO A 69 -8.88 -15.15 -39.37
C PRO A 69 -8.76 -13.75 -38.77
N ILE A 70 -8.98 -13.64 -37.46
CA ILE A 70 -8.86 -12.40 -36.69
C ILE A 70 -7.72 -12.59 -35.67
N ASP A 71 -6.60 -11.93 -35.89
CA ASP A 71 -5.43 -12.03 -35.00
C ASP A 71 -5.69 -11.28 -33.68
N LEU A 72 -6.41 -10.16 -33.71
CA LEU A 72 -6.73 -9.33 -32.54
C LEU A 72 -8.17 -8.77 -32.59
N ALA A 73 -8.91 -8.83 -31.48
CA ALA A 73 -10.18 -8.12 -31.30
C ALA A 73 -10.08 -7.03 -30.23
N ILE A 74 -10.58 -5.83 -30.54
CA ILE A 74 -10.64 -4.69 -29.61
C ILE A 74 -12.09 -4.51 -29.15
N PHE A 75 -12.34 -4.55 -27.85
CA PHE A 75 -13.65 -4.36 -27.25
C PHE A 75 -13.78 -2.92 -26.75
N ALA A 76 -14.62 -2.14 -27.44
CA ALA A 76 -14.98 -0.77 -27.12
C ALA A 76 -16.50 -0.65 -26.87
N ILE A 77 -17.02 -1.50 -25.99
CA ILE A 77 -18.45 -1.67 -25.68
C ILE A 77 -18.71 -1.56 -24.17
N PRO A 78 -19.95 -1.30 -23.71
CA PRO A 78 -20.29 -1.32 -22.28
C PRO A 78 -19.96 -2.65 -21.59
N ALA A 79 -19.59 -2.61 -20.30
CA ALA A 79 -19.12 -3.77 -19.53
C ALA A 79 -20.09 -4.97 -19.58
N GLN A 80 -21.39 -4.70 -19.57
CA GLN A 80 -22.46 -5.70 -19.59
C GLN A 80 -22.52 -6.50 -20.90
N LEU A 81 -21.95 -5.98 -21.98
CA LEU A 81 -21.92 -6.65 -23.30
C LEU A 81 -20.63 -7.45 -23.53
N THR A 82 -19.66 -7.34 -22.62
CA THR A 82 -18.33 -7.95 -22.79
C THR A 82 -18.38 -9.48 -22.81
N GLU A 83 -19.26 -10.10 -22.00
CA GLU A 83 -19.41 -11.56 -21.99
C GLU A 83 -19.99 -12.10 -23.30
N ALA A 84 -21.00 -11.43 -23.87
CA ALA A 84 -21.58 -11.80 -25.16
C ALA A 84 -20.58 -11.58 -26.32
N ALA A 85 -19.80 -10.50 -26.27
CA ALA A 85 -18.73 -10.29 -27.24
C ALA A 85 -17.61 -11.35 -27.13
N LEU A 86 -17.35 -11.85 -25.92
CA LEU A 86 -16.45 -12.97 -25.71
C LEU A 86 -17.02 -14.27 -26.34
N ASP A 87 -18.33 -14.53 -26.25
CA ASP A 87 -18.97 -15.66 -26.96
C ASP A 87 -18.71 -15.60 -28.47
N ASP A 88 -18.89 -14.41 -29.05
CA ASP A 88 -18.64 -14.16 -30.47
C ASP A 88 -17.16 -14.34 -30.84
N ALA A 89 -16.24 -13.92 -29.97
CA ALA A 89 -14.81 -14.10 -30.15
C ALA A 89 -14.41 -15.58 -30.14
N VAL A 90 -14.98 -16.37 -29.21
CA VAL A 90 -14.77 -17.83 -29.15
C VAL A 90 -15.26 -18.48 -30.44
N ALA A 91 -16.47 -18.15 -30.87
CA ALA A 91 -17.05 -18.70 -32.10
C ALA A 91 -16.26 -18.32 -33.37
N ALA A 92 -15.62 -17.14 -33.37
CA ALA A 92 -14.77 -16.68 -34.47
C ALA A 92 -13.32 -17.16 -34.39
N GLY A 93 -12.94 -17.90 -33.33
CA GLY A 93 -11.58 -18.41 -33.14
C GLY A 93 -10.53 -17.34 -32.81
N VAL A 94 -10.95 -16.20 -32.25
CA VAL A 94 -10.05 -15.12 -31.84
C VAL A 94 -9.23 -15.57 -30.63
N ARG A 95 -7.92 -15.32 -30.61
CA ARG A 95 -7.06 -15.65 -29.45
C ARG A 95 -6.57 -14.45 -28.65
N ASN A 96 -6.61 -13.25 -29.21
CA ASN A 96 -6.09 -12.04 -28.57
C ASN A 96 -7.18 -10.98 -28.46
N ILE A 97 -7.37 -10.45 -27.26
CA ILE A 97 -8.42 -9.46 -26.99
C ILE A 97 -7.83 -8.27 -26.22
N VAL A 98 -8.16 -7.05 -26.65
CA VAL A 98 -7.94 -5.83 -25.86
C VAL A 98 -9.29 -5.33 -25.36
N ILE A 99 -9.44 -5.13 -24.06
CA ILE A 99 -10.67 -4.61 -23.47
C ILE A 99 -10.43 -3.19 -22.95
N PHE A 100 -10.96 -2.19 -23.67
CA PHE A 100 -10.89 -0.79 -23.24
C PHE A 100 -11.83 -0.47 -22.08
N THR A 101 -12.90 -1.25 -21.98
CA THR A 101 -14.04 -1.02 -21.11
C THR A 101 -13.65 -1.01 -19.63
N GLY A 102 -14.03 0.04 -18.91
CA GLY A 102 -14.04 0.08 -17.44
C GLY A 102 -15.38 -0.37 -16.85
N GLY A 103 -15.49 -0.36 -15.53
CA GLY A 103 -16.56 -0.97 -14.74
C GLY A 103 -16.22 -2.36 -14.18
N PHE A 104 -14.93 -2.68 -14.03
CA PHE A 104 -14.43 -3.96 -13.55
C PHE A 104 -13.76 -3.81 -12.17
N ALA A 105 -12.59 -4.39 -11.92
CA ALA A 105 -12.01 -4.44 -10.57
C ALA A 105 -11.80 -3.06 -9.91
N GLU A 106 -11.62 -2.01 -10.71
CA GLU A 106 -11.53 -0.61 -10.25
C GLU A 106 -12.87 -0.04 -9.74
N ALA A 107 -14.00 -0.67 -10.08
CA ALA A 107 -15.33 -0.22 -9.69
C ALA A 107 -15.81 -0.84 -8.36
N GLY A 108 -14.99 -1.68 -7.73
CA GLY A 108 -15.28 -2.34 -6.45
C GLY A 108 -15.53 -3.85 -6.58
N PRO A 109 -16.01 -4.51 -5.50
CA PRO A 109 -16.06 -5.97 -5.41
C PRO A 109 -16.85 -6.68 -6.52
N GLU A 110 -18.02 -6.14 -6.92
CA GLU A 110 -18.83 -6.71 -8.03
C GLU A 110 -18.07 -6.69 -9.35
N GLY A 111 -17.37 -5.58 -9.62
CA GLY A 111 -16.53 -5.43 -10.80
C GLY A 111 -15.29 -6.34 -10.75
N SER A 112 -14.70 -6.55 -9.56
CA SER A 112 -13.62 -7.53 -9.35
C SER A 112 -14.08 -8.96 -9.62
N GLU A 113 -15.29 -9.33 -9.20
CA GLU A 113 -15.86 -10.64 -9.52
C GLU A 113 -16.18 -10.79 -11.01
N ALA A 114 -16.76 -9.76 -11.63
CA ALA A 114 -16.99 -9.74 -13.08
C ALA A 114 -15.68 -9.90 -13.85
N GLN A 115 -14.61 -9.21 -13.43
CA GLN A 115 -13.27 -9.36 -14.00
C GLN A 115 -12.78 -10.79 -13.86
N ARG A 116 -12.80 -11.36 -12.65
CA ARG A 116 -12.36 -12.75 -12.40
C ARG A 116 -13.11 -13.73 -13.30
N ARG A 117 -14.43 -13.60 -13.43
CA ARG A 117 -15.27 -14.47 -14.25
C ARG A 117 -14.87 -14.40 -15.73
N ILE A 118 -14.70 -13.19 -16.28
CA ILE A 118 -14.35 -13.04 -17.69
C ILE A 118 -12.92 -13.50 -18.00
N MET A 119 -11.96 -13.26 -17.10
CA MET A 119 -10.57 -13.68 -17.25
C MET A 119 -10.44 -15.20 -17.13
N ALA A 120 -11.12 -15.82 -16.16
CA ALA A 120 -11.14 -17.28 -16.02
C ALA A 120 -11.69 -17.96 -17.28
N ARG A 121 -12.75 -17.38 -17.85
CA ARG A 121 -13.33 -17.87 -19.10
C ARG A 121 -12.40 -17.70 -20.30
N ALA A 122 -11.83 -16.50 -20.49
CA ALA A 122 -10.87 -16.26 -21.57
C ALA A 122 -9.69 -17.26 -21.52
N ARG A 123 -9.16 -17.51 -20.31
CA ARG A 123 -8.10 -18.49 -20.08
C ARG A 123 -8.52 -19.92 -20.43
N ALA A 124 -9.73 -20.33 -20.07
CA ALA A 124 -10.26 -21.67 -20.39
C ALA A 124 -10.36 -21.92 -21.91
N GLU A 125 -10.61 -20.87 -22.69
CA GLU A 125 -10.71 -20.91 -24.15
C GLU A 125 -9.36 -20.66 -24.85
N GLY A 126 -8.26 -20.54 -24.09
CA GLY A 126 -6.92 -20.29 -24.62
C GLY A 126 -6.73 -18.89 -25.20
N MET A 127 -7.52 -17.91 -24.76
CA MET A 127 -7.40 -16.52 -25.16
C MET A 127 -6.51 -15.74 -24.19
N ARG A 128 -5.83 -14.73 -24.72
CA ARG A 128 -5.05 -13.73 -23.97
C ARG A 128 -5.75 -12.38 -23.97
N VAL A 129 -5.70 -11.68 -22.85
CA VAL A 129 -6.44 -10.40 -22.68
C VAL A 129 -5.53 -9.28 -22.15
N LEU A 130 -5.51 -8.15 -22.84
CA LEU A 130 -4.97 -6.88 -22.32
C LEU A 130 -6.11 -6.04 -21.73
N GLY A 131 -5.95 -5.59 -20.48
CA GLY A 131 -6.99 -4.90 -19.72
C GLY A 131 -7.70 -5.82 -18.71
N PRO A 132 -8.98 -5.56 -18.35
CA PRO A 132 -9.84 -4.48 -18.84
C PRO A 132 -9.40 -3.11 -18.33
N ASN A 133 -10.22 -2.08 -18.59
CA ASN A 133 -9.95 -0.70 -18.17
C ASN A 133 -8.55 -0.21 -18.60
N CYS A 134 -8.22 -0.43 -19.86
CA CYS A 134 -6.91 -0.06 -20.42
C CYS A 134 -7.06 0.92 -21.59
N LEU A 135 -5.98 1.61 -21.95
CA LEU A 135 -5.93 2.42 -23.18
C LEU A 135 -5.50 1.62 -24.41
N GLY A 136 -5.19 0.32 -24.24
CA GLY A 136 -4.64 -0.53 -25.30
C GLY A 136 -3.16 -0.34 -25.54
N PHE A 137 -2.74 -0.52 -26.79
CA PHE A 137 -1.32 -0.44 -27.16
C PHE A 137 -1.12 0.19 -28.54
N MET A 138 0.13 0.58 -28.80
CA MET A 138 0.62 1.06 -30.08
C MET A 138 1.95 0.36 -30.39
N ASN A 139 2.11 -0.16 -31.59
CA ASN A 139 3.40 -0.61 -32.11
C ASN A 139 3.79 0.30 -33.27
N ALA A 140 4.67 1.26 -33.00
CA ALA A 140 5.08 2.29 -33.95
C ALA A 140 5.86 1.68 -35.12
N SER A 141 6.66 0.64 -34.87
CA SER A 141 7.44 -0.04 -35.92
C SER A 141 6.55 -0.76 -36.95
N ARG A 142 5.37 -1.22 -36.54
CA ARG A 142 4.40 -1.94 -37.39
C ARG A 142 3.17 -1.12 -37.77
N ARG A 143 3.09 0.14 -37.32
CA ARG A 143 1.93 1.03 -37.51
C ARG A 143 0.62 0.43 -36.99
N VAL A 144 0.68 -0.27 -35.86
CA VAL A 144 -0.49 -0.82 -35.16
C VAL A 144 -0.91 0.18 -34.10
N TYR A 145 -2.12 0.72 -34.18
CA TYR A 145 -2.66 1.69 -33.21
C TYR A 145 -3.95 1.15 -32.59
N ALA A 146 -3.81 0.12 -31.76
CA ALA A 146 -4.89 -0.53 -31.02
C ALA A 146 -5.25 0.25 -29.74
N THR A 147 -5.63 1.52 -29.90
CA THR A 147 -5.85 2.46 -28.79
C THR A 147 -6.95 3.46 -29.11
N PHE A 148 -7.52 4.07 -28.06
CA PHE A 148 -8.40 5.23 -28.18
C PHE A 148 -7.81 6.50 -27.54
N SER A 149 -6.52 6.49 -27.21
CA SER A 149 -5.86 7.64 -26.57
C SER A 149 -6.01 8.90 -27.44
N PRO A 150 -6.44 10.04 -26.86
CA PRO A 150 -6.57 11.28 -27.61
C PRO A 150 -5.21 11.90 -27.97
N VAL A 151 -4.11 11.43 -27.36
CA VAL A 151 -2.77 11.99 -27.59
C VAL A 151 -2.34 11.90 -29.05
N LEU A 152 -2.76 10.86 -29.78
CA LEU A 152 -2.46 10.70 -31.22
C LEU A 152 -3.02 11.84 -32.09
N ALA A 153 -4.14 12.45 -31.67
CA ALA A 153 -4.71 13.59 -32.38
C ALA A 153 -3.82 14.84 -32.31
N THR A 154 -2.83 14.85 -31.41
CA THR A 154 -1.86 15.95 -31.29
C THR A 154 -0.56 15.69 -32.06
N GLY A 155 -0.45 14.55 -32.75
CA GLY A 155 0.71 14.16 -33.55
C GLY A 155 1.38 12.86 -33.07
N LEU A 156 2.12 12.20 -33.96
CA LEU A 156 2.82 10.95 -33.66
C LEU A 156 4.17 11.19 -32.95
N ALA A 157 4.49 10.34 -31.99
CA ALA A 157 5.87 10.20 -31.53
C ALA A 157 6.71 9.58 -32.65
N PRO A 158 8.01 9.94 -32.77
CA PRO A 158 8.88 9.32 -33.74
C PRO A 158 8.98 7.81 -33.49
N ALA A 159 9.12 7.02 -34.55
CA ALA A 159 9.46 5.61 -34.42
C ALA A 159 10.93 5.48 -33.97
N GLY A 160 11.21 4.55 -33.06
CA GLY A 160 12.55 4.31 -32.55
C GLY A 160 12.64 3.01 -31.76
N THR A 161 13.50 2.99 -30.75
CA THR A 161 13.89 1.74 -30.06
C THR A 161 13.48 1.69 -28.60
N VAL A 162 12.66 2.64 -28.13
CA VAL A 162 12.20 2.70 -26.74
C VAL A 162 10.81 2.08 -26.62
N GLY A 163 10.69 1.02 -25.83
CA GLY A 163 9.42 0.41 -25.48
C GLY A 163 8.90 0.99 -24.16
N ILE A 164 7.62 1.36 -24.10
CA ILE A 164 6.96 1.84 -22.87
C ILE A 164 5.86 0.85 -22.48
N VAL A 165 5.84 0.44 -21.21
CA VAL A 165 4.69 -0.22 -20.58
C VAL A 165 4.24 0.53 -19.33
N THR A 166 2.93 0.63 -19.12
CA THR A 166 2.35 1.38 -17.99
C THR A 166 1.04 0.78 -17.51
N GLN A 167 0.89 0.62 -16.20
CA GLN A 167 -0.41 0.29 -15.59
C GLN A 167 -1.40 1.45 -15.71
N SER A 168 -0.93 2.69 -15.58
CA SER A 168 -1.79 3.89 -15.66
C SER A 168 -2.00 4.33 -17.11
N GLY A 169 -3.28 4.40 -17.52
CA GLY A 169 -3.67 4.92 -18.83
C GLY A 169 -3.38 6.42 -18.98
N ALA A 170 -3.79 7.24 -18.00
CA ALA A 170 -3.56 8.69 -18.05
C ALA A 170 -2.07 9.03 -18.08
N PHE A 171 -1.27 8.37 -17.23
CA PHE A 171 0.18 8.50 -17.28
C PHE A 171 0.73 8.03 -18.63
N GLY A 172 0.22 6.93 -19.19
CA GLY A 172 0.64 6.45 -20.50
C GLY A 172 0.43 7.47 -21.62
N ALA A 173 -0.74 8.12 -21.66
CA ALA A 173 -1.02 9.16 -22.64
C ALA A 173 -0.08 10.36 -22.48
N TYR A 174 0.17 10.76 -21.23
CA TYR A 174 1.15 11.79 -20.89
C TYR A 174 2.57 11.39 -21.31
N ALA A 175 3.01 10.17 -21.01
CA ALA A 175 4.32 9.63 -21.36
C ALA A 175 4.54 9.57 -22.88
N TYR A 176 3.50 9.23 -23.65
CA TYR A 176 3.55 9.30 -25.11
C TYR A 176 3.76 10.75 -25.60
N GLY A 177 3.03 11.70 -25.03
CA GLY A 177 3.20 13.13 -25.33
C GLY A 177 4.62 13.61 -25.02
N MET A 178 5.16 13.24 -23.86
CA MET A 178 6.53 13.53 -23.45
C MET A 178 7.57 12.91 -24.37
N ALA A 179 7.38 11.66 -24.80
CA ALA A 179 8.27 11.02 -25.76
C ALA A 179 8.33 11.81 -27.07
N ARG A 180 7.17 12.28 -27.57
CA ARG A 180 7.14 13.14 -28.75
C ARG A 180 7.86 14.48 -28.53
N GLU A 181 7.54 15.18 -27.44
CA GLU A 181 8.13 16.50 -27.14
C GLU A 181 9.66 16.43 -26.97
N ARG A 182 10.16 15.32 -26.41
CA ARG A 182 11.59 15.08 -26.20
C ARG A 182 12.27 14.32 -27.33
N ASN A 183 11.56 14.08 -28.44
CA ASN A 183 12.07 13.33 -29.59
C ASN A 183 12.61 11.92 -29.24
N VAL A 184 12.02 11.28 -28.22
CA VAL A 184 12.31 9.90 -27.84
C VAL A 184 11.54 8.96 -28.76
N GLY A 185 12.28 8.24 -29.62
CA GLY A 185 11.68 7.33 -30.60
C GLY A 185 11.14 6.05 -29.98
N LEU A 186 9.84 5.79 -30.17
CA LEU A 186 9.16 4.63 -29.59
C LEU A 186 9.15 3.42 -30.54
N SER A 187 9.41 2.23 -30.00
CA SER A 187 9.14 0.95 -30.67
C SER A 187 7.68 0.55 -30.43
N THR A 188 7.31 0.51 -29.16
CA THR A 188 6.01 0.06 -28.64
C THR A 188 5.59 0.88 -27.43
N TRP A 189 4.29 1.06 -27.25
CA TRP A 189 3.66 1.68 -26.08
C TRP A 189 2.47 0.80 -25.65
N ILE A 190 2.44 0.34 -24.41
CA ILE A 190 1.42 -0.58 -23.90
C ILE A 190 0.86 -0.02 -22.60
N ALA A 191 -0.45 0.21 -22.54
CA ALA A 191 -1.16 0.54 -21.31
C ALA A 191 -1.96 -0.69 -20.85
N THR A 192 -1.57 -1.30 -19.73
CA THR A 192 -2.10 -2.60 -19.28
C THR A 192 -3.40 -2.50 -18.50
N GLY A 193 -3.68 -1.36 -17.85
CA GLY A 193 -4.92 -1.14 -17.10
C GLY A 193 -4.99 -2.03 -15.86
N ASN A 194 -6.10 -2.74 -15.68
CA ASN A 194 -6.34 -3.57 -14.49
C ASN A 194 -5.50 -4.87 -14.42
N GLU A 195 -4.81 -5.25 -15.50
CA GLU A 195 -3.98 -6.47 -15.56
C GLU A 195 -4.73 -7.75 -15.19
N GLY A 196 -5.92 -7.95 -15.77
CA GLY A 196 -6.72 -9.15 -15.53
C GLY A 196 -6.10 -10.44 -16.08
N ASP A 197 -5.23 -10.33 -17.09
CA ASP A 197 -4.46 -11.44 -17.65
C ASP A 197 -3.04 -11.00 -18.04
N ILE A 198 -2.86 -10.23 -19.11
CA ILE A 198 -1.54 -9.70 -19.51
C ILE A 198 -1.14 -8.56 -18.57
N ASP A 199 0.02 -8.71 -17.93
CA ASP A 199 0.57 -7.73 -16.99
C ASP A 199 1.85 -7.04 -17.51
N VAL A 200 2.33 -6.06 -16.74
CA VAL A 200 3.56 -5.33 -17.02
C VAL A 200 4.79 -6.24 -17.15
N ALA A 201 4.87 -7.33 -16.37
CA ALA A 201 6.00 -8.25 -16.41
C ALA A 201 6.04 -9.04 -17.72
N GLU A 202 4.91 -9.53 -18.21
CA GLU A 202 4.84 -10.18 -19.53
C GLU A 202 5.18 -9.20 -20.66
N CYS A 203 4.76 -7.93 -20.55
CA CYS A 203 5.11 -6.90 -21.53
C CYS A 203 6.62 -6.62 -21.54
N ILE A 204 7.27 -6.53 -20.37
CA ILE A 204 8.73 -6.41 -20.26
C ILE A 204 9.41 -7.63 -20.89
N ALA A 205 8.93 -8.84 -20.60
CA ALA A 205 9.51 -10.07 -21.13
C ALA A 205 9.36 -10.19 -22.66
N TRP A 206 8.24 -9.72 -23.23
CA TRP A 206 8.06 -9.64 -24.67
C TRP A 206 8.99 -8.59 -25.30
N MET A 207 9.07 -7.38 -24.72
CA MET A 207 10.00 -6.34 -25.19
C MET A 207 11.47 -6.74 -25.07
N ALA A 208 11.81 -7.60 -24.09
CA ALA A 208 13.13 -8.19 -23.95
C ALA A 208 13.53 -9.01 -25.20
N GLN A 209 12.56 -9.61 -25.88
CA GLN A 209 12.78 -10.44 -27.07
C GLN A 209 12.54 -9.70 -28.39
N ASP A 210 11.73 -8.63 -28.38
CA ASP A 210 11.41 -7.83 -29.56
C ASP A 210 12.65 -7.16 -30.18
N PRO A 211 13.04 -7.45 -31.43
CA PRO A 211 14.22 -6.85 -32.06
C PRO A 211 14.09 -5.33 -32.28
N ALA A 212 12.89 -4.75 -32.29
CA ALA A 212 12.71 -3.30 -32.42
C ALA A 212 13.01 -2.55 -31.11
N THR A 213 12.90 -3.21 -29.96
CA THR A 213 13.09 -2.60 -28.65
C THR A 213 14.52 -2.80 -28.13
N ARG A 214 15.20 -1.69 -27.80
CA ARG A 214 16.53 -1.66 -27.16
C ARG A 214 16.49 -1.18 -25.71
N VAL A 215 15.55 -0.30 -25.36
CA VAL A 215 15.39 0.26 -24.01
C VAL A 215 13.95 0.06 -23.58
N ILE A 216 13.74 -0.40 -22.35
CA ILE A 216 12.41 -0.65 -21.80
C ILE A 216 12.13 0.35 -20.69
N MET A 217 11.00 1.04 -20.78
CA MET A 217 10.49 1.96 -19.78
C MET A 217 9.23 1.36 -19.17
N ALA A 218 9.18 1.20 -17.85
CA ALA A 218 8.02 0.66 -17.15
C ALA A 218 7.49 1.63 -16.09
N TYR A 219 6.18 1.82 -16.04
CA TYR A 219 5.48 2.49 -14.95
C TYR A 219 4.60 1.48 -14.21
N MET A 220 4.84 1.34 -12.91
CA MET A 220 4.23 0.33 -12.05
C MET A 220 3.68 0.95 -10.77
N GLU A 221 2.46 0.57 -10.42
CA GLU A 221 1.76 0.85 -9.17
C GLU A 221 1.90 -0.33 -8.21
N GLY A 222 1.81 -1.56 -8.73
CA GLY A 222 1.97 -2.80 -7.99
C GLY A 222 2.38 -3.97 -8.90
N CYS A 223 2.40 -5.17 -8.34
CA CYS A 223 2.65 -6.40 -9.09
C CYS A 223 1.83 -7.54 -8.46
N ASN A 224 1.24 -8.39 -9.31
CA ASN A 224 0.46 -9.54 -8.86
C ASN A 224 1.29 -10.84 -8.78
N ASP A 225 2.41 -10.91 -9.49
CA ASP A 225 3.25 -12.11 -9.62
C ASP A 225 4.74 -11.71 -9.61
N GLY A 226 5.33 -11.69 -8.42
CA GLY A 226 6.72 -11.29 -8.24
C GLY A 226 7.72 -12.24 -8.92
N ALA A 227 7.40 -13.54 -9.02
CA ALA A 227 8.26 -14.51 -9.71
C ALA A 227 8.33 -14.22 -11.22
N ARG A 228 7.20 -13.83 -11.82
CA ARG A 228 7.15 -13.41 -13.22
C ARG A 228 7.90 -12.11 -13.46
N LEU A 229 7.79 -11.13 -12.56
CA LEU A 229 8.54 -9.88 -12.65
C LEU A 229 10.06 -10.13 -12.57
N LYS A 230 10.52 -10.95 -11.60
CA LYS A 230 11.93 -11.39 -11.51
C LYS A 230 12.40 -12.01 -12.83
N HIS A 231 11.59 -12.93 -13.38
CA HIS A 231 11.90 -13.59 -14.64
C HIS A 231 11.99 -12.60 -15.82
N ALA A 232 11.04 -11.67 -15.94
CA ALA A 232 11.01 -10.68 -17.00
C ALA A 232 12.22 -9.74 -16.98
N LEU A 233 12.60 -9.25 -15.79
CA LEU A 233 13.79 -8.42 -15.63
C LEU A 233 15.07 -9.22 -15.92
N GLY A 234 15.13 -10.49 -15.49
CA GLY A 234 16.23 -11.38 -15.83
C GLY A 234 16.39 -11.63 -17.34
N LEU A 235 15.27 -11.75 -18.08
CA LEU A 235 15.27 -11.86 -19.53
C LEU A 235 15.77 -10.57 -20.19
N ALA A 236 15.27 -9.41 -19.77
CA ALA A 236 15.72 -8.11 -20.29
C ALA A 236 17.22 -7.91 -20.09
N ARG A 237 17.72 -8.22 -18.87
CA ARG A 237 19.14 -8.18 -18.54
C ARG A 237 19.96 -9.13 -19.42
N SER A 238 19.52 -10.39 -19.57
CA SER A 238 20.21 -11.38 -20.40
C SER A 238 20.24 -11.00 -21.88
N ALA A 239 19.22 -10.26 -22.36
CA ALA A 239 19.16 -9.71 -23.70
C ALA A 239 19.97 -8.40 -23.86
N GLY A 240 20.61 -7.89 -22.80
CA GLY A 240 21.34 -6.63 -22.81
C GLY A 240 20.46 -5.40 -22.99
N LYS A 241 19.17 -5.49 -22.61
CA LYS A 241 18.19 -4.41 -22.76
C LYS A 241 17.92 -3.75 -21.41
N PRO A 242 18.40 -2.52 -21.18
CA PRO A 242 18.19 -1.81 -19.93
C PRO A 242 16.71 -1.54 -19.67
N VAL A 243 16.31 -1.68 -18.41
CA VAL A 243 14.96 -1.39 -17.92
C VAL A 243 15.01 -0.20 -16.98
N VAL A 244 14.27 0.86 -17.30
CA VAL A 244 14.07 2.04 -16.45
C VAL A 244 12.64 1.96 -15.89
N ILE A 245 12.48 2.05 -14.57
CA ILE A 245 11.20 1.83 -13.90
C ILE A 245 10.83 3.01 -13.01
N VAL A 246 9.58 3.47 -13.12
CA VAL A 246 8.91 4.28 -12.10
C VAL A 246 7.97 3.38 -11.32
N LYS A 247 8.32 3.08 -10.07
CA LYS A 247 7.43 2.40 -9.10
C LYS A 247 6.88 3.43 -8.12
N VAL A 248 5.57 3.70 -8.22
CA VAL A 248 4.86 4.59 -7.28
C VAL A 248 4.42 3.82 -6.03
N GLY A 249 3.81 4.49 -5.05
CA GLY A 249 3.41 3.86 -3.79
C GLY A 249 4.53 3.65 -2.77
N ARG A 250 5.50 4.57 -2.73
CA ARG A 250 6.72 4.47 -1.90
C ARG A 250 6.53 4.65 -0.40
N THR A 251 5.46 5.34 -0.05
CA THR A 251 5.11 5.66 1.34
C THR A 251 3.79 4.98 1.65
N PRO A 252 3.46 4.75 2.93
CA PRO A 252 2.15 4.22 3.30
C PRO A 252 1.00 5.00 2.64
N LEU A 253 1.08 6.34 2.65
CA LEU A 253 0.10 7.21 1.97
C LEU A 253 0.03 6.96 0.46
N GLY A 254 1.18 6.90 -0.22
CA GLY A 254 1.22 6.65 -1.66
C GLY A 254 0.75 5.25 -2.03
N ALA A 255 1.07 4.23 -1.21
CA ALA A 255 0.67 2.85 -1.42
C ALA A 255 -0.86 2.70 -1.28
N MET A 256 -1.44 3.33 -0.26
CA MET A 256 -2.90 3.41 -0.08
C MET A 256 -3.58 4.08 -1.28
N ALA A 257 -3.05 5.20 -1.76
CA ALA A 257 -3.60 5.89 -2.93
C ALA A 257 -3.56 4.99 -4.17
N ALA A 258 -2.42 4.34 -4.45
CA ALA A 258 -2.28 3.41 -5.57
C ALA A 258 -3.25 2.22 -5.48
N ALA A 259 -3.38 1.60 -4.30
CA ALA A 259 -4.28 0.46 -4.07
C ALA A 259 -5.77 0.81 -4.27
N SER A 260 -6.16 2.08 -4.09
CA SER A 260 -7.52 2.54 -4.38
C SER A 260 -7.80 2.77 -5.87
N HIS A 261 -6.74 2.85 -6.70
CA HIS A 261 -6.81 3.15 -8.13
C HIS A 261 -6.59 1.92 -9.03
N THR A 262 -5.85 0.91 -8.57
CA THR A 262 -5.63 -0.35 -9.28
C THR A 262 -5.81 -1.56 -8.36
N ALA A 263 -6.31 -2.66 -8.92
CA ALA A 263 -6.54 -3.91 -8.17
C ALA A 263 -5.25 -4.71 -7.89
N ALA A 264 -4.08 -4.09 -8.00
CA ALA A 264 -2.78 -4.72 -7.81
C ALA A 264 -2.32 -4.62 -6.35
N LEU A 265 -1.69 -5.68 -5.84
CA LEU A 265 -1.10 -5.69 -4.50
C LEU A 265 0.11 -4.75 -4.43
N ALA A 266 0.11 -3.88 -3.42
CA ALA A 266 1.28 -3.07 -3.06
C ALA A 266 2.17 -3.87 -2.09
N GLY A 267 3.27 -4.44 -2.58
CA GLY A 267 4.33 -5.03 -1.74
C GLY A 267 5.23 -3.97 -1.09
N ASP A 268 6.16 -4.39 -0.23
CA ASP A 268 7.09 -3.49 0.46
C ASP A 268 7.99 -2.75 -0.54
N ASP A 269 8.06 -1.42 -0.42
CA ASP A 269 8.85 -0.57 -1.31
C ASP A 269 10.35 -0.90 -1.24
N ALA A 270 10.84 -1.27 -0.05
CA ALA A 270 12.24 -1.68 0.14
C ALA A 270 12.54 -2.98 -0.62
N ALA A 271 11.59 -3.92 -0.62
CA ALA A 271 11.71 -5.18 -1.37
C ALA A 271 11.69 -4.95 -2.89
N PHE A 272 10.86 -4.03 -3.41
CA PHE A 272 10.90 -3.63 -4.81
C PHE A 272 12.22 -2.92 -5.19
N ASP A 273 12.74 -2.05 -4.33
CA ASP A 273 14.03 -1.39 -4.58
C ASP A 273 15.17 -2.41 -4.66
N ALA A 274 15.18 -3.39 -3.75
CA ALA A 274 16.11 -4.51 -3.76
C ALA A 274 15.97 -5.38 -5.02
N LEU A 275 14.74 -5.67 -5.44
CA LEU A 275 14.44 -6.39 -6.69
C LEU A 275 15.06 -5.68 -7.90
N PHE A 276 14.76 -4.39 -8.07
CA PHE A 276 15.23 -3.64 -9.24
C PHE A 276 16.74 -3.57 -9.28
N ARG A 277 17.40 -3.30 -8.13
CA ARG A 277 18.86 -3.34 -8.03
C ARG A 277 19.40 -4.71 -8.41
N GLN A 278 18.92 -5.78 -7.78
CA GLN A 278 19.43 -7.15 -8.00
C GLN A 278 19.25 -7.65 -9.44
N TYR A 279 18.19 -7.22 -10.12
CA TYR A 279 17.89 -7.63 -11.50
C TYR A 279 18.32 -6.59 -12.56
N GLY A 280 19.04 -5.54 -12.18
CA GLY A 280 19.62 -4.56 -13.12
C GLY A 280 18.61 -3.61 -13.76
N ALA A 281 17.52 -3.29 -13.06
CA ALA A 281 16.56 -2.26 -13.46
C ALA A 281 16.82 -0.95 -12.70
N TRP A 282 16.92 0.17 -13.41
CA TRP A 282 17.10 1.48 -12.80
C TRP A 282 15.76 2.03 -12.33
N ARG A 283 15.65 2.35 -11.03
CA ARG A 283 14.45 2.96 -10.48
C ARG A 283 14.52 4.49 -10.56
N ALA A 284 13.82 5.07 -11.52
CA ALA A 284 13.66 6.52 -11.62
C ALA A 284 12.72 7.06 -10.52
N ARG A 285 13.10 8.18 -9.89
CA ARG A 285 12.33 8.83 -8.83
C ARG A 285 11.46 9.98 -9.34
N THR A 286 11.73 10.46 -10.55
CA THR A 286 10.97 11.53 -11.21
C THR A 286 10.70 11.20 -12.67
N ILE A 287 9.70 11.87 -13.25
CA ILE A 287 9.38 11.74 -14.68
C ILE A 287 10.55 12.25 -15.54
N ASP A 288 11.19 13.35 -15.12
CA ASP A 288 12.36 13.89 -15.82
C ASP A 288 13.46 12.84 -15.93
N GLU A 289 13.86 12.26 -14.80
CA GLU A 289 14.84 11.19 -14.73
C GLU A 289 14.44 9.96 -15.56
N PHE A 290 13.17 9.55 -15.50
CA PHE A 290 12.63 8.43 -16.26
C PHE A 290 12.88 8.58 -17.76
N PHE A 291 12.63 9.78 -18.31
CA PHE A 291 12.86 10.07 -19.72
C PHE A 291 14.33 10.33 -20.06
N ASP A 292 15.08 10.99 -19.18
CA ASP A 292 16.48 11.33 -19.49
C ASP A 292 17.38 10.11 -19.54
N VAL A 293 17.18 9.17 -18.61
CA VAL A 293 17.92 7.90 -18.59
C VAL A 293 17.60 7.11 -19.85
N ALA A 294 16.32 6.99 -20.21
CA ALA A 294 15.91 6.28 -21.42
C ALA A 294 16.42 6.94 -22.70
N HIS A 295 16.37 8.28 -22.77
CA HIS A 295 16.89 9.06 -23.91
C HIS A 295 18.40 8.88 -24.05
N CYS A 296 19.15 8.91 -22.94
CA CYS A 296 20.60 8.67 -22.94
C CYS A 296 20.96 7.28 -23.46
N LEU A 297 20.25 6.24 -22.99
CA LEU A 297 20.46 4.88 -23.47
C LEU A 297 20.14 4.73 -24.96
N ALA A 298 19.12 5.42 -25.45
CA ALA A 298 18.71 5.37 -26.85
C ALA A 298 19.71 6.10 -27.77
N VAL A 299 20.20 7.27 -27.35
CA VAL A 299 21.03 8.18 -28.16
C VAL A 299 22.53 7.91 -28.00
N SER A 300 23.01 7.81 -26.76
CA SER A 300 24.45 7.86 -26.44
C SER A 300 25.03 6.52 -26.01
N GLY A 301 24.21 5.63 -25.43
CA GLY A 301 24.63 4.32 -24.93
C GLY A 301 25.28 4.36 -23.54
N MET A 302 26.05 3.32 -23.20
CA MET A 302 26.70 3.15 -21.90
C MET A 302 28.18 3.61 -21.95
N PRO A 303 28.75 4.09 -20.83
CA PRO A 303 30.15 4.48 -20.75
C PRO A 303 31.09 3.27 -20.82
N ALA A 304 32.29 3.48 -21.35
CA ALA A 304 33.30 2.41 -21.47
C ALA A 304 33.90 1.94 -20.13
N ASN A 305 33.77 2.74 -19.06
CA ASN A 305 34.15 2.42 -17.68
C ASN A 305 33.47 3.43 -16.72
N GLY A 306 33.55 3.20 -15.40
CA GLY A 306 32.88 4.02 -14.39
C GLY A 306 33.55 5.35 -14.02
N LYS A 307 34.72 5.68 -14.59
CA LYS A 307 35.43 6.93 -14.27
C LYS A 307 34.77 8.12 -14.98
N VAL A 308 34.39 9.13 -14.22
CA VAL A 308 33.69 10.33 -14.71
C VAL A 308 34.62 11.54 -14.73
N GLY A 309 34.77 12.13 -15.92
CA GLY A 309 35.42 13.42 -16.09
C GLY A 309 34.43 14.56 -15.96
N LEU A 310 34.75 15.56 -15.13
CA LEU A 310 33.98 16.79 -14.97
C LEU A 310 34.80 17.97 -15.50
N LEU A 311 34.38 18.57 -16.61
CA LEU A 311 35.01 19.75 -17.21
C LEU A 311 34.08 20.95 -17.08
N THR A 312 34.58 22.07 -16.56
CA THR A 312 33.78 23.27 -16.31
C THR A 312 34.54 24.54 -16.69
N VAL A 313 33.78 25.59 -16.99
CA VAL A 313 34.26 26.97 -17.18
C VAL A 313 34.02 27.84 -15.93
N SER A 314 33.47 27.24 -14.87
CA SER A 314 33.10 27.88 -13.61
C SER A 314 33.46 26.99 -12.42
N GLY A 315 34.36 27.46 -11.56
CA GLY A 315 34.74 26.76 -10.34
C GLY A 315 33.58 26.51 -9.38
N GLY A 316 32.62 27.45 -9.28
CA GLY A 316 31.44 27.29 -8.42
C GLY A 316 30.53 26.14 -8.88
N VAL A 317 30.34 25.99 -10.19
CA VAL A 317 29.59 24.84 -10.75
C VAL A 317 30.43 23.56 -10.70
N GLY A 318 31.76 23.66 -10.75
CA GLY A 318 32.66 22.54 -10.49
C GLY A 318 32.40 21.91 -9.12
N VAL A 319 32.28 22.73 -8.07
CA VAL A 319 31.92 22.25 -6.73
C VAL A 319 30.55 21.56 -6.72
N LEU A 320 29.53 22.18 -7.33
CA LEU A 320 28.19 21.58 -7.44
C LEU A 320 28.20 20.21 -8.13
N LEU A 321 28.98 20.07 -9.22
CA LEU A 321 29.15 18.80 -9.93
C LEU A 321 29.84 17.74 -9.08
N ALA A 322 30.88 18.13 -8.32
CA ALA A 322 31.60 17.23 -7.43
C ALA A 322 30.71 16.72 -6.29
N ASP A 323 29.94 17.61 -5.66
CA ASP A 323 28.98 17.26 -4.60
C ASP A 323 27.92 16.28 -5.13
N ALA A 324 27.29 16.61 -6.27
CA ALA A 324 26.30 15.74 -6.89
C ALA A 324 26.88 14.38 -7.29
N ALA A 325 28.13 14.34 -7.80
CA ALA A 325 28.78 13.09 -8.18
C ALA A 325 29.11 12.22 -6.97
N ALA A 326 29.56 12.84 -5.87
CA ALA A 326 29.82 12.15 -4.61
C ALA A 326 28.53 11.59 -3.98
N GLU A 327 27.44 12.36 -3.97
CA GLU A 327 26.13 11.90 -3.52
C GLU A 327 25.59 10.74 -4.37
N ALA A 328 25.91 10.73 -5.67
CA ALA A 328 25.53 9.67 -6.59
C ALA A 328 26.48 8.46 -6.59
N GLY A 329 27.57 8.51 -5.82
CA GLY A 329 28.56 7.42 -5.72
C GLY A 329 29.44 7.23 -6.96
N LEU A 330 29.58 8.25 -7.81
CA LEU A 330 30.37 8.16 -9.05
C LEU A 330 31.89 8.26 -8.79
N ASP A 331 32.69 7.52 -9.57
CA ASP A 331 34.15 7.62 -9.52
C ASP A 331 34.66 8.87 -10.25
N VAL A 332 34.92 9.93 -9.48
CA VAL A 332 35.54 11.18 -9.92
C VAL A 332 37.07 11.20 -9.67
N ALA A 333 37.75 10.08 -9.94
CA ALA A 333 39.20 9.93 -9.77
C ALA A 333 40.00 11.15 -10.29
N ALA A 334 41.08 11.46 -9.57
CA ALA A 334 41.92 12.61 -9.90
C ALA A 334 42.61 12.45 -11.26
N LEU A 335 42.67 13.54 -12.03
CA LEU A 335 43.35 13.53 -13.33
C LEU A 335 44.86 13.25 -13.14
N PRO A 336 45.50 12.37 -13.92
CA PRO A 336 46.93 12.09 -13.77
C PRO A 336 47.81 13.33 -13.99
N GLU A 337 48.91 13.46 -13.23
CA GLU A 337 49.80 14.64 -13.29
C GLU A 337 50.27 14.98 -14.70
N ALA A 338 50.58 13.98 -15.53
CA ALA A 338 51.02 14.21 -16.91
C ALA A 338 49.93 14.89 -17.76
N ALA A 339 48.66 14.55 -17.54
CA ALA A 339 47.53 15.19 -18.19
C ALA A 339 47.23 16.57 -17.61
N GLN A 340 47.39 16.75 -16.29
CA GLN A 340 47.30 18.07 -15.65
C GLN A 340 48.33 19.06 -16.22
N ARG A 341 49.59 18.63 -16.40
CA ARG A 341 50.66 19.46 -16.96
C ARG A 341 50.32 19.99 -18.36
N ARG A 342 49.75 19.16 -19.24
CA ARG A 342 49.30 19.59 -20.58
C ARG A 342 48.26 20.71 -20.53
N ILE A 343 47.41 20.73 -19.51
CA ILE A 343 46.42 21.80 -19.31
C ILE A 343 47.11 23.05 -18.72
N LEU A 344 47.96 22.88 -17.70
CA LEU A 344 48.67 23.97 -17.03
C LEU A 344 49.65 24.71 -17.96
N ASP A 345 50.25 24.02 -18.93
CA ASP A 345 51.13 24.63 -19.94
C ASP A 345 50.37 25.65 -20.82
N ARG A 346 49.04 25.54 -20.91
CA ARG A 346 48.16 26.46 -21.63
C ARG A 346 47.44 27.43 -20.70
N VAL A 347 46.97 26.96 -19.53
CA VAL A 347 46.27 27.76 -18.53
C VAL A 347 46.92 27.54 -17.16
N PRO A 348 47.96 28.33 -16.81
CA PRO A 348 48.76 28.10 -15.60
C PRO A 348 47.97 28.15 -14.28
N PHE A 349 46.79 28.77 -14.29
CA PHE A 349 45.92 28.94 -13.12
C PHE A 349 44.66 28.06 -13.15
N ALA A 350 44.54 27.13 -14.11
CA ALA A 350 43.42 26.19 -14.14
C ALA A 350 43.45 25.25 -12.93
N ALA A 351 42.27 24.89 -12.42
CA ALA A 351 42.15 23.77 -11.49
C ALA A 351 42.12 22.48 -12.32
N THR A 352 43.05 21.55 -12.11
CA THR A 352 43.24 20.40 -13.02
C THR A 352 42.99 19.04 -12.38
N ARG A 353 42.55 18.99 -11.11
CA ARG A 353 42.49 17.74 -10.34
C ARG A 353 41.27 16.85 -10.64
N ASN A 354 40.27 17.32 -11.38
CA ASN A 354 38.91 16.77 -11.53
C ASN A 354 38.01 17.13 -10.33
N PRO A 355 37.01 18.02 -10.49
CA PRO A 355 36.66 18.74 -11.73
C PRO A 355 37.82 19.57 -12.29
N VAL A 356 37.90 19.63 -13.61
CA VAL A 356 38.85 20.50 -14.33
C VAL A 356 38.13 21.82 -14.63
N ASP A 357 38.65 22.92 -14.08
CA ASP A 357 38.15 24.27 -14.32
C ASP A 357 39.14 25.05 -15.20
N VAL A 358 38.75 25.30 -16.45
CA VAL A 358 39.54 26.09 -17.41
C VAL A 358 39.22 27.58 -17.35
N THR A 359 38.35 28.00 -16.42
CA THR A 359 37.89 29.37 -16.19
C THR A 359 37.19 30.00 -17.40
N GLY A 360 36.82 31.27 -17.30
CA GLY A 360 36.25 32.04 -18.41
C GLY A 360 37.23 32.30 -19.57
N GLN A 361 38.53 31.96 -19.44
CA GLN A 361 39.53 32.20 -20.49
C GLN A 361 39.23 31.47 -21.81
N VAL A 362 38.42 30.42 -21.76
CA VAL A 362 37.83 29.76 -22.94
C VAL A 362 37.16 30.73 -23.92
N THR A 363 36.62 31.85 -23.42
CA THR A 363 35.95 32.86 -24.26
C THR A 363 36.92 33.59 -25.20
N SER A 364 38.22 33.60 -24.86
CA SER A 364 39.28 34.21 -25.67
C SER A 364 40.18 33.17 -26.35
N GLU A 365 40.26 31.95 -25.81
CA GLU A 365 41.04 30.83 -26.35
C GLU A 365 40.17 29.56 -26.42
N ILE A 366 39.44 29.43 -27.52
CA ILE A 366 38.43 28.39 -27.72
C ILE A 366 39.02 26.97 -27.69
N ASP A 367 40.24 26.80 -28.22
CA ASP A 367 40.94 25.51 -28.31
C ASP A 367 41.24 24.89 -26.93
N LEU A 368 41.14 25.67 -25.84
CA LEU A 368 41.36 25.19 -24.46
C LEU A 368 40.37 24.10 -24.04
N LEU A 369 39.10 24.19 -24.46
CA LEU A 369 38.11 23.14 -24.18
C LEU A 369 38.51 21.82 -24.84
N GLU A 370 38.98 21.88 -26.08
CA GLU A 370 39.42 20.72 -26.83
C GLU A 370 40.66 20.09 -26.18
N VAL A 371 41.65 20.90 -25.78
CA VAL A 371 42.85 20.42 -25.06
C VAL A 371 42.49 19.75 -23.74
N ALA A 372 41.64 20.38 -22.92
CA ALA A 372 41.24 19.83 -21.64
C ALA A 372 40.41 18.55 -21.79
N ALA A 373 39.42 18.53 -22.69
CA ALA A 373 38.60 17.36 -22.94
C ALA A 373 39.42 16.17 -23.46
N ASN A 374 40.36 16.41 -24.39
CA ASN A 374 41.29 15.38 -24.87
C ASN A 374 42.22 14.87 -23.76
N ALA A 375 42.74 15.76 -22.92
CA ALA A 375 43.59 15.38 -21.80
C ALA A 375 42.83 14.53 -20.77
N MET A 376 41.56 14.83 -20.54
CA MET A 376 40.69 14.04 -19.66
C MET A 376 40.37 12.67 -20.28
N LEU A 377 39.75 12.62 -21.46
CA LEU A 377 39.32 11.35 -22.07
C LEU A 377 40.50 10.45 -22.45
N GLY A 378 41.53 11.00 -23.09
CA GLY A 378 42.71 10.24 -23.54
C GLY A 378 43.75 10.03 -22.44
N GLY A 379 44.09 11.09 -21.70
CA GLY A 379 45.12 11.04 -20.65
C GLY A 379 44.64 10.52 -19.30
N GLY A 380 43.42 10.88 -18.90
CA GLY A 380 42.77 10.38 -17.68
C GLY A 380 42.06 9.04 -17.88
N GLY A 381 41.69 8.71 -19.12
CA GLY A 381 41.01 7.46 -19.45
C GLY A 381 39.55 7.40 -18.98
N TYR A 382 38.91 8.54 -18.71
CA TYR A 382 37.53 8.63 -18.21
C TYR A 382 36.53 8.03 -19.20
N GLY A 383 35.62 7.18 -18.72
CA GLY A 383 34.56 6.53 -19.50
C GLY A 383 33.48 7.49 -19.97
N SER A 384 33.27 8.57 -19.22
CA SER A 384 32.34 9.66 -19.52
C SER A 384 32.96 11.03 -19.26
N LEU A 385 32.45 12.05 -19.95
CA LEU A 385 32.81 13.45 -19.76
C LEU A 385 31.55 14.32 -19.75
N LEU A 386 31.34 15.04 -18.65
CA LEU A 386 30.34 16.10 -18.55
C LEU A 386 31.02 17.47 -18.67
N VAL A 387 30.62 18.24 -19.67
CA VAL A 387 31.18 19.56 -19.97
C VAL A 387 30.15 20.64 -19.64
N PHE A 388 30.42 21.46 -18.62
CA PHE A 388 29.60 22.62 -18.28
C PHE A 388 30.04 23.87 -19.05
N LEU A 389 29.15 24.45 -19.85
CA LEU A 389 29.41 25.62 -20.71
C LEU A 389 28.44 26.80 -20.48
N ALA A 390 27.74 26.84 -19.34
CA ALA A 390 26.79 27.90 -18.99
C ALA A 390 25.76 28.19 -20.11
N ALA A 391 25.77 29.38 -20.71
CA ALA A 391 24.83 29.80 -21.75
C ALA A 391 25.39 29.71 -23.18
N ALA A 392 26.48 28.97 -23.39
CA ALA A 392 27.19 28.90 -24.68
C ALA A 392 26.26 28.49 -25.84
N GLY A 393 25.36 27.54 -25.62
CA GLY A 393 24.43 27.05 -26.65
C GLY A 393 23.37 28.06 -27.13
N LEU A 394 23.37 29.30 -26.64
CA LEU A 394 22.45 30.36 -27.08
C LEU A 394 23.07 31.36 -28.08
N THR A 395 24.34 31.19 -28.46
CA THR A 395 25.01 32.10 -29.42
C THR A 395 25.60 31.32 -30.60
N PRO A 396 25.40 31.76 -31.87
CA PRO A 396 25.83 30.99 -33.05
C PRO A 396 27.32 30.62 -33.07
N ALA A 397 28.20 31.54 -32.66
CA ALA A 397 29.63 31.28 -32.60
C ALA A 397 29.98 30.13 -31.62
N MET A 398 29.38 30.13 -30.44
CA MET A 398 29.61 29.07 -29.45
C MET A 398 28.88 27.77 -29.79
N GLN A 399 27.76 27.84 -30.50
CA GLN A 399 27.07 26.66 -31.03
C GLN A 399 27.96 25.89 -32.00
N GLU A 400 28.62 26.57 -32.93
CA GLU A 400 29.57 25.96 -33.89
C GLU A 400 30.75 25.29 -33.17
N ILE A 401 31.31 25.97 -32.17
CA ILE A 401 32.40 25.46 -31.33
C ILE A 401 31.97 24.20 -30.58
N GLN A 402 30.80 24.24 -29.94
CA GLN A 402 30.26 23.11 -29.19
C GLN A 402 30.02 21.90 -30.11
N LEU A 403 29.49 22.13 -31.32
CA LEU A 403 29.29 21.06 -32.32
C LEU A 403 30.61 20.51 -32.85
N LYS A 404 31.61 21.36 -33.10
CA LYS A 404 32.95 20.94 -33.47
C LYS A 404 33.55 20.05 -32.38
N LEU A 405 33.53 20.51 -31.13
CA LEU A 405 34.05 19.76 -29.99
C LEU A 405 33.33 18.42 -29.84
N ALA A 406 31.99 18.40 -29.88
CA ALA A 406 31.22 17.16 -29.82
C ALA A 406 31.63 16.19 -30.93
N ARG A 407 31.75 16.67 -32.18
CA ARG A 407 32.12 15.85 -33.34
C ARG A 407 33.53 15.28 -33.20
N ASP A 408 34.49 16.10 -32.79
CA ASP A 408 35.89 15.69 -32.63
C ASP A 408 36.02 14.66 -31.49
N LEU A 409 35.42 14.90 -30.33
CA LEU A 409 35.47 13.95 -29.21
C LEU A 409 34.80 12.62 -29.55
N ARG A 410 33.69 12.63 -30.30
CA ARG A 410 33.00 11.40 -30.72
C ARG A 410 33.79 10.63 -31.79
N ARG A 411 34.55 11.32 -32.64
CA ARG A 411 35.48 10.71 -33.60
C ARG A 411 36.69 10.10 -32.90
N ASP A 412 37.32 10.84 -32.00
CA ASP A 412 38.62 10.48 -31.42
C ASP A 412 38.50 9.51 -30.24
N PHE A 413 37.36 9.53 -29.54
CA PHE A 413 37.06 8.64 -28.42
C PHE A 413 35.73 7.90 -28.62
N PRO A 414 35.65 7.01 -29.62
CA PRO A 414 34.43 6.21 -29.83
C PRO A 414 34.15 5.36 -28.59
N GLY A 415 32.88 5.30 -28.18
CA GLY A 415 32.44 4.58 -26.98
C GLY A 415 32.58 5.35 -25.66
N ARG A 416 33.09 6.60 -25.67
CA ARG A 416 33.02 7.48 -24.49
C ARG A 416 31.72 8.28 -24.49
N LEU A 417 31.09 8.36 -23.32
CA LEU A 417 29.86 9.12 -23.15
C LEU A 417 30.19 10.61 -22.97
N VAL A 418 29.66 11.47 -23.84
CA VAL A 418 29.91 12.92 -23.77
C VAL A 418 28.58 13.64 -23.56
N MET A 419 28.51 14.45 -22.51
CA MET A 419 27.34 15.24 -22.17
C MET A 419 27.72 16.70 -22.00
N PHE A 420 26.81 17.60 -22.34
CA PHE A 420 26.95 19.03 -22.13
C PHE A 420 25.94 19.52 -21.12
N SER A 421 26.37 20.24 -20.10
CA SER A 421 25.49 21.06 -19.29
C SER A 421 25.54 22.50 -19.81
N THR A 422 24.49 22.90 -20.54
CA THR A 422 24.40 24.23 -21.18
C THR A 422 22.94 24.62 -21.39
N LEU A 423 22.66 25.92 -21.40
CA LEU A 423 21.47 26.45 -22.06
C LEU A 423 21.68 26.36 -23.58
N ALA A 424 20.73 25.77 -24.30
CA ALA A 424 20.76 25.61 -25.75
C ALA A 424 19.36 25.77 -26.32
N ASP A 425 19.27 26.30 -27.55
CA ASP A 425 18.00 26.28 -28.27
C ASP A 425 17.70 24.87 -28.84
N PRO A 426 16.46 24.58 -29.26
CA PRO A 426 16.08 23.26 -29.74
C PRO A 426 16.80 22.79 -31.01
N GLU A 427 17.34 23.70 -31.83
CA GLU A 427 18.11 23.33 -33.02
C GLU A 427 19.49 22.82 -32.62
N GLN A 428 20.17 23.54 -31.73
CA GLN A 428 21.46 23.14 -31.20
C GLN A 428 21.39 21.84 -30.41
N GLN A 429 20.34 21.66 -29.58
CA GLN A 429 20.12 20.41 -28.86
C GLN A 429 20.02 19.22 -29.83
N ARG A 430 19.17 19.33 -30.86
CA ARG A 430 19.01 18.27 -31.87
C ARG A 430 20.29 17.99 -32.65
N ALA A 431 21.07 19.02 -32.96
CA ALA A 431 22.35 18.86 -33.66
C ALA A 431 23.39 18.11 -32.81
N LEU A 432 23.44 18.35 -31.50
CA LEU A 432 24.30 17.59 -30.57
C LEU A 432 23.81 16.16 -30.38
N GLU A 433 22.50 15.96 -30.26
CA GLU A 433 21.88 14.63 -30.14
C GLU A 433 22.19 13.76 -31.36
N GLN A 434 22.19 14.32 -32.57
CA GLN A 434 22.58 13.61 -33.80
C GLN A 434 24.04 13.13 -33.80
N LEU A 435 24.91 13.74 -32.99
CA LEU A 435 26.29 13.31 -32.78
C LEU A 435 26.42 12.29 -31.64
N GLY A 436 25.33 11.98 -30.95
CA GLY A 436 25.29 11.11 -29.78
C GLY A 436 25.72 11.81 -28.48
N CYS A 437 25.53 13.13 -28.38
CA CYS A 437 25.85 13.93 -27.19
C CYS A 437 24.57 14.56 -26.62
N LEU A 438 24.28 14.33 -25.34
CA LEU A 438 23.11 14.93 -24.69
C LEU A 438 23.40 16.30 -24.08
N THR A 439 22.35 17.13 -24.00
CA THR A 439 22.38 18.45 -23.35
C THR A 439 21.45 18.53 -22.14
N PHE A 440 21.92 19.11 -21.06
CA PHE A 440 21.15 19.34 -19.83
C PHE A 440 21.27 20.78 -19.37
N THR A 441 20.15 21.41 -19.02
CA THR A 441 20.16 22.76 -18.44
C THR A 441 20.63 22.77 -16.99
N ASP A 442 20.35 21.69 -16.25
CA ASP A 442 20.79 21.47 -14.86
C ASP A 442 21.95 20.44 -14.82
N PRO A 443 23.14 20.82 -14.34
CA PRO A 443 24.28 19.91 -14.21
C PRO A 443 24.02 18.73 -13.26
N SER A 444 23.26 18.93 -12.17
CA SER A 444 22.96 17.87 -11.18
C SER A 444 22.08 16.77 -11.79
N ARG A 445 21.20 17.16 -12.71
CA ARG A 445 20.37 16.24 -13.50
C ARG A 445 21.22 15.37 -14.43
N ALA A 446 22.24 15.95 -15.08
CA ALA A 446 23.18 15.20 -15.92
C ALA A 446 23.98 14.17 -15.10
N ILE A 447 24.41 14.54 -13.89
CA ILE A 447 25.10 13.62 -12.96
C ILE A 447 24.22 12.42 -12.62
N ARG A 448 22.92 12.61 -12.34
CA ARG A 448 22.00 11.48 -12.09
C ARG A 448 21.88 10.54 -13.28
N VAL A 449 21.87 11.07 -14.51
CA VAL A 449 21.88 10.24 -15.71
C VAL A 449 23.18 9.46 -15.82
N LEU A 450 24.34 10.07 -15.53
CA LEU A 450 25.62 9.37 -15.50
C LEU A 450 25.64 8.23 -14.47
N ALA A 451 25.05 8.43 -13.29
CA ALA A 451 24.90 7.38 -12.28
C ALA A 451 24.05 6.20 -12.78
N ALA A 452 22.94 6.49 -13.47
CA ALA A 452 22.14 5.44 -14.11
C ALA A 452 22.91 4.70 -15.20
N MET A 453 23.71 5.41 -16.00
CA MET A 453 24.50 4.79 -17.07
C MET A 453 25.60 3.89 -16.52
N ASP A 454 26.24 4.31 -15.42
CA ASP A 454 27.24 3.51 -14.73
C ASP A 454 26.62 2.27 -14.08
N PHE A 455 25.44 2.41 -13.46
CA PHE A 455 24.65 1.29 -12.95
C PHE A 455 24.39 0.23 -14.03
N PHE A 456 23.94 0.64 -15.22
CA PHE A 456 23.70 -0.32 -16.30
C PHE A 456 24.99 -0.97 -16.82
N ARG A 457 26.10 -0.21 -16.89
CA ARG A 457 27.42 -0.75 -17.25
C ARG A 457 27.83 -1.85 -16.28
N GLU A 458 27.78 -1.59 -14.97
CA GLU A 458 28.15 -2.57 -13.94
C GLU A 458 27.31 -3.85 -14.05
N HIS A 459 26.00 -3.71 -14.26
CA HIS A 459 25.12 -4.87 -14.38
C HIS A 459 25.33 -5.69 -15.66
N ALA A 460 25.78 -5.03 -16.73
CA ALA A 460 26.15 -5.68 -17.99
C ALA A 460 27.48 -6.44 -17.86
N GLU A 461 28.47 -5.90 -17.13
CA GLU A 461 29.74 -6.59 -16.84
C GLU A 461 29.54 -7.82 -15.95
N HIS A 462 28.62 -7.74 -15.00
CA HIS A 462 28.31 -8.83 -14.05
C HIS A 462 27.14 -9.71 -14.52
N ALA A 463 26.86 -9.81 -15.82
CA ALA A 463 25.75 -10.60 -16.40
C ALA A 463 25.93 -12.12 -16.27
N GLY A 464 26.38 -12.60 -15.10
CA GLY A 464 26.33 -14.00 -14.70
C GLY A 464 24.88 -14.46 -14.46
N SER A 465 24.68 -15.78 -14.51
CA SER A 465 23.39 -16.40 -14.19
C SER A 465 22.94 -16.04 -12.76
N PRO A 466 21.63 -15.90 -12.51
CA PRO A 466 21.10 -15.71 -11.16
C PRO A 466 21.67 -16.75 -10.19
N ALA A 467 21.89 -16.35 -8.94
CA ALA A 467 22.31 -17.22 -7.86
C ALA A 467 21.56 -18.56 -7.89
N ALA A 468 22.25 -19.65 -8.21
CA ALA A 468 21.69 -20.98 -8.13
C ALA A 468 21.70 -21.41 -6.66
N CYS A 469 20.53 -21.68 -6.09
CA CYS A 469 20.46 -22.29 -4.76
C CYS A 469 21.07 -23.69 -4.83
N ALA A 470 21.97 -24.04 -3.92
CA ALA A 470 22.27 -25.45 -3.68
C ALA A 470 20.96 -26.13 -3.27
N ALA A 471 20.59 -27.23 -3.96
CA ALA A 471 19.33 -27.92 -3.71
C ALA A 471 19.35 -28.60 -2.32
N ALA A 472 19.07 -27.83 -1.27
CA ALA A 472 18.70 -28.37 0.02
C ALA A 472 17.27 -28.93 -0.06
N GLY A 473 17.03 -30.06 0.61
CA GLY A 473 15.68 -30.62 0.72
C GLY A 473 14.74 -29.65 1.46
N PRO A 474 13.42 -29.75 1.24
CA PRO A 474 12.45 -28.86 1.87
C PRO A 474 12.52 -28.99 3.40
N ILE A 475 12.53 -27.85 4.10
CA ILE A 475 12.54 -27.76 5.55
C ILE A 475 11.10 -27.59 6.03
N ALA A 476 10.62 -28.54 6.84
CA ALA A 476 9.30 -28.42 7.46
C ALA A 476 9.41 -27.62 8.77
N LEU A 477 8.81 -26.43 8.79
CA LEU A 477 8.71 -25.59 9.98
C LEU A 477 7.39 -25.83 10.72
N ARG A 478 7.42 -25.72 12.05
CA ARG A 478 6.20 -25.71 12.86
C ARG A 478 5.56 -24.33 12.79
N PRO A 479 4.23 -24.21 12.71
CA PRO A 479 3.55 -22.92 12.82
C PRO A 479 3.87 -22.24 14.16
N GLY A 480 4.04 -20.93 14.14
CA GLY A 480 4.30 -20.10 15.31
C GLY A 480 5.79 -19.91 15.61
N THR A 481 6.07 -19.28 16.75
CA THR A 481 7.41 -18.87 17.17
C THR A 481 8.15 -20.02 17.84
N CYS A 482 9.39 -20.27 17.40
CA CYS A 482 10.31 -21.16 18.12
C CYS A 482 10.88 -20.45 19.35
N ASN A 483 11.13 -21.17 20.46
CA ASN A 483 11.99 -20.61 21.51
C ASN A 483 13.43 -20.45 20.96
N GLU A 484 14.25 -19.61 21.61
CA GLU A 484 15.58 -19.26 21.10
C GLU A 484 16.51 -20.47 20.88
N ALA A 485 16.47 -21.46 21.78
CA ALA A 485 17.29 -22.65 21.63
C ALA A 485 16.88 -23.49 20.41
N ASP A 486 15.57 -23.69 20.20
CA ASP A 486 15.03 -24.40 19.04
C ASP A 486 15.37 -23.66 17.74
N ALA A 487 15.27 -22.32 17.75
CA ALA A 487 15.62 -21.47 16.61
C ALA A 487 17.12 -21.59 16.25
N LEU A 488 18.01 -21.45 17.23
CA LEU A 488 19.46 -21.54 17.02
C LEU A 488 19.89 -22.96 16.60
N GLU A 489 19.35 -24.02 17.20
CA GLU A 489 19.63 -25.41 16.80
C GLU A 489 19.15 -25.68 15.37
N LEU A 490 17.97 -25.17 14.99
CA LEU A 490 17.42 -25.29 13.66
C LEU A 490 18.31 -24.59 12.61
N LEU A 491 18.73 -23.36 12.88
CA LEU A 491 19.65 -22.62 12.01
C LEU A 491 21.01 -23.32 11.93
N GLN A 492 21.53 -23.84 13.05
CA GLN A 492 22.78 -24.57 13.10
C GLN A 492 22.76 -25.86 12.28
N ALA A 493 21.66 -26.62 12.33
CA ALA A 493 21.46 -27.82 11.53
C ALA A 493 21.51 -27.54 10.03
N HIS A 494 21.23 -26.30 9.61
CA HIS A 494 21.30 -25.82 8.24
C HIS A 494 22.53 -24.94 7.98
N GLY A 495 23.56 -25.09 8.82
CA GLY A 495 24.88 -24.55 8.59
C GLY A 495 25.10 -23.12 9.07
N MET A 496 24.13 -22.46 9.72
CA MET A 496 24.39 -21.17 10.35
C MET A 496 25.34 -21.37 11.55
N PRO A 497 26.39 -20.55 11.67
CA PRO A 497 27.26 -20.63 12.83
C PRO A 497 26.55 -20.01 14.05
N VAL A 498 26.43 -20.77 15.13
CA VAL A 498 25.76 -20.34 16.37
C VAL A 498 26.71 -20.42 17.56
N VAL A 499 26.50 -19.56 18.55
CA VAL A 499 27.27 -19.56 19.78
C VAL A 499 27.14 -20.90 20.53
N PRO A 500 28.21 -21.42 21.17
CA PRO A 500 28.08 -22.56 22.07
C PRO A 500 27.07 -22.27 23.19
N MET A 501 26.05 -23.12 23.29
CA MET A 501 24.94 -22.93 24.22
C MET A 501 24.47 -24.25 24.85
N ARG A 502 23.77 -24.13 25.99
CA ARG A 502 23.18 -25.24 26.75
C ARG A 502 21.83 -24.84 27.31
N ARG A 503 20.87 -25.77 27.30
CA ARG A 503 19.55 -25.60 27.94
C ARG A 503 19.63 -26.06 29.40
N ALA A 504 18.94 -25.34 30.27
CA ALA A 504 18.83 -25.68 31.69
C ALA A 504 17.39 -25.46 32.18
N ARG A 505 16.74 -26.52 32.64
CA ARG A 505 15.38 -26.49 33.20
C ARG A 505 15.35 -26.24 34.71
N THR A 506 16.51 -26.33 35.35
CA THR A 506 16.66 -26.15 36.79
C THR A 506 17.87 -25.29 37.10
N ARG A 507 17.87 -24.70 38.30
CA ARG A 507 19.00 -23.94 38.84
C ARG A 507 20.31 -24.75 38.81
N GLY A 508 20.24 -26.03 39.17
CA GLY A 508 21.41 -26.93 39.18
C GLY A 508 21.96 -27.17 37.77
N GLU A 509 21.07 -27.42 36.80
CA GLU A 509 21.46 -27.55 35.38
C GLU A 509 22.06 -26.25 34.84
N ALA A 510 21.55 -25.09 35.25
CA ALA A 510 22.03 -23.80 34.78
C ALA A 510 23.46 -23.50 35.26
N VAL A 511 23.77 -23.88 36.51
CA VAL A 511 25.13 -23.78 37.05
C VAL A 511 26.08 -24.73 36.31
N ALA A 512 25.70 -26.00 36.15
CA ALA A 512 26.53 -26.99 35.45
C ALA A 512 26.78 -26.60 33.98
N ALA A 513 25.75 -26.11 33.29
CA ALA A 513 25.85 -25.59 31.93
C ALA A 513 26.81 -24.40 31.81
N ALA A 514 26.75 -23.46 32.76
CA ALA A 514 27.64 -22.31 32.79
C ALA A 514 29.10 -22.71 33.06
N GLU A 515 29.33 -23.68 33.96
CA GLU A 515 30.67 -24.22 34.23
C GLU A 515 31.25 -24.95 33.01
N GLU A 516 30.43 -25.72 32.28
CA GLU A 516 30.84 -26.43 31.06
C GLU A 516 31.23 -25.45 29.93
N LEU A 517 30.44 -24.40 29.72
CA LEU A 517 30.67 -23.41 28.66
C LEU A 517 31.86 -22.48 28.94
N GLY A 518 32.19 -22.30 30.22
CA GLY A 518 33.23 -21.40 30.69
C GLY A 518 32.76 -19.95 30.81
N TYR A 519 33.14 -19.28 31.89
CA TYR A 519 32.75 -17.90 32.19
C TYR A 519 33.54 -16.84 31.40
N PRO A 520 32.96 -15.67 31.10
CA PRO A 520 31.59 -15.27 31.44
C PRO A 520 30.53 -15.81 30.45
N VAL A 521 29.34 -16.10 30.97
CA VAL A 521 28.19 -16.55 30.17
C VAL A 521 27.04 -15.53 30.21
N ALA A 522 26.21 -15.56 29.18
CA ALA A 522 24.89 -14.94 29.15
C ALA A 522 23.85 -16.01 29.49
N MET A 523 22.88 -15.66 30.32
CA MET A 523 21.74 -16.51 30.69
C MET A 523 20.45 -15.83 30.25
N LYS A 524 19.61 -16.53 29.49
CA LYS A 524 18.38 -15.97 28.90
C LYS A 524 17.19 -16.91 29.11
N ILE A 525 16.00 -16.39 29.37
CA ILE A 525 14.79 -17.21 29.48
C ILE A 525 14.49 -17.93 28.16
N LEU A 526 14.11 -19.20 28.23
CA LEU A 526 13.62 -19.97 27.09
C LEU A 526 12.09 -20.05 27.14
N SER A 527 11.46 -19.40 26.17
CA SER A 527 10.01 -19.44 25.95
C SER A 527 9.70 -19.15 24.49
N CYS A 528 8.69 -19.81 23.94
CA CYS A 528 8.14 -19.50 22.62
C CYS A 528 7.14 -18.33 22.67
N ASP A 529 6.68 -17.96 23.86
CA ASP A 529 5.69 -16.89 24.07
C ASP A 529 6.37 -15.53 24.37
N ILE A 530 7.70 -15.51 24.52
CA ILE A 530 8.49 -14.32 24.86
C ILE A 530 9.61 -14.12 23.83
N THR A 531 9.41 -13.18 22.91
CA THR A 531 10.43 -12.77 21.93
C THR A 531 11.38 -11.71 22.51
N HIS A 532 10.84 -10.65 23.12
CA HIS A 532 11.61 -9.56 23.74
C HIS A 532 11.99 -9.86 25.20
N LYS A 533 12.94 -10.78 25.38
CA LYS A 533 13.36 -11.31 26.69
C LYS A 533 13.85 -10.25 27.68
N SER A 534 14.52 -9.21 27.19
CA SER A 534 15.06 -8.13 28.05
C SER A 534 13.95 -7.34 28.75
N ASP A 535 12.81 -7.14 28.10
CA ASP A 535 11.69 -6.31 28.60
C ASP A 535 10.99 -6.94 29.81
N VAL A 536 11.03 -8.27 29.88
CA VAL A 536 10.48 -9.06 31.00
C VAL A 536 11.54 -9.40 32.06
N GLY A 537 12.73 -8.80 31.99
CA GLY A 537 13.84 -9.10 32.88
C GLY A 537 14.43 -10.52 32.67
N GLY A 538 14.17 -11.13 31.52
CA GLY A 538 14.53 -12.50 31.17
C GLY A 538 15.98 -12.70 30.73
N VAL A 539 16.87 -11.71 30.90
CA VAL A 539 18.27 -11.77 30.44
C VAL A 539 19.22 -11.34 31.56
N ALA A 540 20.27 -12.14 31.79
CA ALA A 540 21.40 -11.81 32.65
C ALA A 540 22.71 -11.96 31.87
N LEU A 541 23.44 -10.87 31.71
CA LEU A 541 24.74 -10.83 31.04
C LEU A 541 25.88 -10.80 32.07
N GLY A 542 27.06 -11.25 31.66
CA GLY A 542 28.28 -11.15 32.48
C GLY A 542 28.27 -12.05 33.72
N VAL A 543 27.58 -13.19 33.66
CA VAL A 543 27.60 -14.18 34.75
C VAL A 543 29.00 -14.76 34.84
N ALA A 544 29.66 -14.60 35.99
CA ALA A 544 31.11 -14.74 36.12
C ALA A 544 31.55 -16.01 36.86
N ASP A 545 30.64 -16.66 37.59
CA ASP A 545 30.92 -17.83 38.42
C ASP A 545 29.64 -18.65 38.73
N ALA A 546 29.80 -19.80 39.38
CA ALA A 546 28.71 -20.71 39.71
C ALA A 546 27.65 -20.08 40.64
N ALA A 547 28.07 -19.25 41.58
CA ALA A 547 27.17 -18.60 42.52
C ALA A 547 26.27 -17.57 41.82
N SER A 548 26.87 -16.73 40.97
CA SER A 548 26.15 -15.75 40.15
C SER A 548 25.27 -16.41 39.09
N ALA A 549 25.64 -17.58 38.57
CA ALA A 549 24.79 -18.35 37.65
C ALA A 549 23.51 -18.86 38.32
N GLY A 550 23.63 -19.43 39.52
CA GLY A 550 22.47 -19.86 40.29
C GLY A 550 21.55 -18.68 40.64
N ALA A 551 22.13 -17.56 41.08
CA ALA A 551 21.35 -16.35 41.38
C ALA A 551 20.71 -15.72 40.13
N ALA A 552 21.38 -15.78 38.98
CA ALA A 552 20.83 -15.29 37.72
C ALA A 552 19.63 -16.14 37.26
N TYR A 553 19.71 -17.47 37.38
CA TYR A 553 18.59 -18.36 37.09
C TYR A 553 17.35 -18.00 37.90
N ASP A 554 17.49 -17.90 39.22
CA ASP A 554 16.38 -17.61 40.13
C ASP A 554 15.75 -16.24 39.78
N ARG A 555 16.58 -15.21 39.60
CA ARG A 555 16.10 -13.86 39.20
C ARG A 555 15.35 -13.84 37.87
N ILE A 556 15.88 -14.51 36.84
CA ILE A 556 15.27 -14.56 35.51
C ILE A 556 13.88 -15.22 35.58
N VAL A 557 13.79 -16.40 36.19
CA VAL A 557 12.54 -17.15 36.27
C VAL A 557 11.49 -16.40 37.09
N ASP A 558 11.88 -15.80 38.21
CA ASP A 558 10.96 -15.02 39.05
C ASP A 558 10.48 -13.74 38.34
N ALA A 559 11.38 -13.00 37.68
CA ALA A 559 11.02 -11.80 36.93
C ALA A 559 10.02 -12.11 35.81
N VAL A 560 10.27 -13.18 35.05
CA VAL A 560 9.40 -13.58 33.94
C VAL A 560 8.04 -14.07 34.44
N ARG A 561 7.98 -14.84 35.54
CA ARG A 561 6.69 -15.28 36.11
C ARG A 561 5.82 -14.12 36.60
N ILE A 562 6.44 -13.01 37.01
CA ILE A 562 5.73 -11.79 37.41
C ILE A 562 5.28 -11.01 36.18
N ALA A 563 6.17 -10.80 35.22
CA ALA A 563 5.92 -9.97 34.04
C ALA A 563 5.04 -10.65 32.98
N ALA A 564 5.10 -11.98 32.87
CA ALA A 564 4.40 -12.79 31.88
C ALA A 564 3.90 -14.12 32.51
N PRO A 565 2.87 -14.08 33.39
CA PRO A 565 2.43 -15.24 34.18
C PRO A 565 1.89 -16.40 33.34
N GLU A 566 1.36 -16.11 32.15
CA GLU A 566 0.81 -17.10 31.23
C GLU A 566 1.85 -17.67 30.24
N ALA A 567 3.08 -17.16 30.25
CA ALA A 567 4.11 -17.61 29.31
C ALA A 567 4.62 -19.01 29.67
N ARG A 568 4.76 -19.88 28.65
CA ARG A 568 5.36 -21.19 28.82
C ARG A 568 6.87 -21.05 28.94
N ILE A 569 7.40 -21.39 30.12
CA ILE A 569 8.84 -21.35 30.39
C ILE A 569 9.42 -22.75 30.24
N ASP A 570 10.27 -22.93 29.23
CA ASP A 570 11.00 -24.18 28.96
C ASP A 570 12.31 -24.29 29.75
N GLY A 571 12.69 -23.22 30.45
CA GLY A 571 13.91 -23.11 31.26
C GLY A 571 14.70 -21.83 30.95
N VAL A 572 16.02 -21.93 31.05
CA VAL A 572 16.99 -20.88 30.73
C VAL A 572 18.04 -21.43 29.77
N LEU A 573 18.45 -20.62 28.80
CA LEU A 573 19.59 -20.85 27.93
C LEU A 573 20.84 -20.23 28.56
N ALA A 574 21.91 -21.00 28.72
CA ALA A 574 23.24 -20.48 28.99
C ALA A 574 24.05 -20.49 27.69
N ALA A 575 24.69 -19.38 27.35
CA ALA A 575 25.53 -19.24 26.17
C ALA A 575 26.83 -18.49 26.50
N ARG A 576 27.94 -18.89 25.88
CA ARG A 576 29.23 -18.21 26.10
C ARG A 576 29.18 -16.76 25.59
N MET A 577 29.68 -15.81 26.38
CA MET A 577 29.81 -14.44 25.88
C MET A 577 30.98 -14.33 24.90
N VAL A 578 30.72 -13.78 23.72
CA VAL A 578 31.73 -13.47 22.70
C VAL A 578 31.75 -11.98 22.41
N ARG A 579 32.87 -11.47 21.91
CA ARG A 579 33.03 -10.06 21.52
C ARG A 579 33.32 -9.99 20.03
N GLY A 580 32.61 -9.13 19.32
CA GLY A 580 32.76 -8.91 17.89
C GLY A 580 32.01 -7.66 17.46
N VAL A 581 32.03 -7.36 16.16
CA VAL A 581 31.16 -6.34 15.59
C VAL A 581 29.76 -6.93 15.48
N GLU A 582 28.76 -6.30 16.10
CA GLU A 582 27.38 -6.78 16.05
C GLU A 582 26.70 -6.36 14.76
N CYS A 583 26.05 -7.33 14.11
CA CYS A 583 25.19 -7.17 12.94
C CYS A 583 23.81 -7.78 13.25
N ILE A 584 22.85 -7.48 12.39
CA ILE A 584 21.53 -8.11 12.37
C ILE A 584 21.39 -8.82 11.04
N LEU A 585 20.97 -10.09 11.07
CA LEU A 585 20.57 -10.83 9.88
C LEU A 585 19.11 -11.20 10.00
N GLY A 586 18.33 -11.00 8.95
CA GLY A 586 16.92 -11.33 8.99
C GLY A 586 16.39 -11.86 7.67
N VAL A 587 15.24 -12.53 7.74
CA VAL A 587 14.42 -12.89 6.59
C VAL A 587 12.99 -12.53 6.93
N HIS A 588 12.28 -11.92 6.00
CA HIS A 588 10.82 -11.81 6.05
C HIS A 588 10.22 -12.22 4.72
N ARG A 589 8.97 -12.66 4.72
CA ARG A 589 8.24 -12.99 3.49
C ARG A 589 7.44 -11.77 3.02
N ASP A 590 7.80 -11.21 1.88
CA ASP A 590 6.92 -10.30 1.15
C ASP A 590 5.82 -11.13 0.44
N PRO A 591 4.54 -10.71 0.51
CA PRO A 591 3.42 -11.48 -0.04
C PRO A 591 3.48 -11.64 -1.57
N VAL A 592 4.17 -10.75 -2.29
CA VAL A 592 4.27 -10.75 -3.75
C VAL A 592 5.65 -11.25 -4.21
N LEU A 593 6.71 -10.80 -3.55
CA LEU A 593 8.10 -11.02 -3.97
C LEU A 593 8.75 -12.24 -3.27
N GLY A 594 8.11 -12.83 -2.26
CA GLY A 594 8.63 -13.97 -1.51
C GLY A 594 9.67 -13.55 -0.46
N HIS A 595 10.62 -14.41 -0.13
CA HIS A 595 11.58 -14.14 0.94
C HIS A 595 12.58 -13.04 0.59
N VAL A 596 12.69 -12.07 1.51
CA VAL A 596 13.60 -10.94 1.48
C VAL A 596 14.59 -11.11 2.62
N VAL A 597 15.89 -11.17 2.29
CA VAL A 597 17.00 -11.25 3.24
C VAL A 597 17.45 -9.83 3.60
N MET A 598 17.67 -9.59 4.88
CA MET A 598 18.13 -8.32 5.44
C MET A 598 19.50 -8.50 6.10
N LEU A 599 20.37 -7.52 5.89
CA LEU A 599 21.57 -7.28 6.70
C LEU A 599 21.47 -5.88 7.30
N GLY A 600 21.80 -5.73 8.58
CA GLY A 600 21.88 -4.44 9.25
C GLY A 600 23.02 -4.33 10.25
N ALA A 601 23.31 -3.11 10.67
CA ALA A 601 24.16 -2.85 11.84
C ALA A 601 23.44 -3.32 13.11
N GLY A 602 24.17 -3.98 14.03
CA GLY A 602 23.65 -4.44 15.32
C GLY A 602 23.98 -3.50 16.48
N GLY A 603 23.50 -3.86 17.67
CA GLY A 603 23.71 -3.14 18.91
C GLY A 603 22.73 -2.00 19.18
N VAL A 604 22.93 -1.28 20.29
CA VAL A 604 21.98 -0.29 20.86
C VAL A 604 21.60 0.87 19.93
N ASN A 605 22.39 1.17 18.92
CA ASN A 605 22.14 2.29 17.99
C ASN A 605 21.52 1.83 16.65
N ALA A 606 21.28 0.53 16.46
CA ALA A 606 20.78 -0.04 15.21
C ALA A 606 19.47 0.60 14.75
N GLU A 607 18.50 0.72 15.67
CA GLU A 607 17.17 1.30 15.39
C GLU A 607 17.23 2.80 15.04
N LEU A 608 18.19 3.53 15.62
CA LEU A 608 18.36 4.97 15.39
C LEU A 608 18.97 5.26 14.00
N LEU A 609 19.94 4.44 13.58
CA LEU A 609 20.69 4.69 12.35
C LEU A 609 19.95 4.20 11.09
N ARG A 610 19.06 3.22 11.23
CA ARG A 610 18.35 2.55 10.12
C ARG A 610 19.31 2.12 9.01
N ASP A 611 20.47 1.62 9.41
CA ASP A 611 21.55 1.18 8.52
C ASP A 611 21.33 -0.29 8.13
N VAL A 612 20.47 -0.49 7.14
CA VAL A 612 20.03 -1.80 6.66
C VAL A 612 20.07 -1.88 5.13
N THR A 613 20.26 -3.09 4.62
CA THR A 613 20.18 -3.42 3.20
C THR A 613 19.40 -4.72 3.00
N PHE A 614 18.79 -4.85 1.82
CA PHE A 614 17.89 -5.95 1.48
C PHE A 614 18.29 -6.61 0.16
N ARG A 615 18.04 -7.92 0.05
CA ARG A 615 18.10 -8.70 -1.18
C ARG A 615 16.97 -9.73 -1.22
N LEU A 616 16.56 -10.13 -2.40
CA LEU A 616 15.62 -11.24 -2.55
C LEU A 616 16.38 -12.57 -2.54
N ALA A 617 15.83 -13.55 -1.84
CA ALA A 617 16.37 -14.91 -1.87
C ALA A 617 16.14 -15.58 -3.25
N PRO A 618 17.05 -16.44 -3.72
CA PRO A 618 18.36 -16.75 -3.12
C PRO A 618 19.39 -15.62 -3.32
N VAL A 619 20.31 -15.48 -2.36
CA VAL A 619 21.43 -14.53 -2.36
C VAL A 619 22.75 -15.26 -2.59
N ASP A 620 23.55 -14.82 -3.56
CA ASP A 620 24.92 -15.33 -3.77
C ASP A 620 25.99 -14.57 -2.95
N LEU A 621 27.23 -15.06 -3.00
CA LEU A 621 28.32 -14.50 -2.21
C LEU A 621 28.71 -13.08 -2.64
N ASP A 622 28.61 -12.75 -3.93
CA ASP A 622 28.96 -11.42 -4.43
C ASP A 622 27.89 -10.40 -4.04
N GLN A 623 26.62 -10.80 -4.11
CA GLN A 623 25.51 -10.03 -3.56
C GLN A 623 25.65 -9.82 -2.05
N ALA A 624 26.01 -10.87 -1.29
CA ALA A 624 26.23 -10.77 0.15
C ALA A 624 27.40 -9.82 0.50
N ARG A 625 28.51 -9.86 -0.24
CA ARG A 625 29.61 -8.89 -0.10
C ARG A 625 29.16 -7.47 -0.42
N GLY A 626 28.35 -7.30 -1.47
CA GLY A 626 27.74 -6.03 -1.82
C GLY A 626 26.88 -5.48 -0.67
N MET A 627 26.05 -6.33 -0.04
CA MET A 627 25.27 -5.95 1.14
C MET A 627 26.16 -5.42 2.27
N VAL A 628 27.29 -6.07 2.55
CA VAL A 628 28.23 -5.62 3.59
C VAL A 628 28.83 -4.24 3.25
N GLY A 629 29.19 -4.01 1.99
CA GLY A 629 29.75 -2.73 1.52
C GLY A 629 28.75 -1.57 1.52
N GLU A 630 27.45 -1.86 1.47
CA GLU A 630 26.36 -0.86 1.48
C GLU A 630 26.07 -0.29 2.87
N LEU A 631 26.51 -0.96 3.94
CA LEU A 631 26.33 -0.47 5.31
C LEU A 631 27.16 0.80 5.53
N LYS A 632 26.51 1.87 5.99
CA LYS A 632 27.19 3.12 6.41
C LYS A 632 28.20 2.85 7.53
N THR A 633 27.91 1.85 8.36
CA THR A 633 28.76 1.37 9.45
C THR A 633 29.78 0.31 9.02
N GLY A 634 29.87 -0.03 7.74
CA GLY A 634 30.79 -1.05 7.21
C GLY A 634 32.27 -0.80 7.54
N ALA A 635 32.66 0.47 7.77
CA ALA A 635 34.01 0.81 8.24
C ALA A 635 34.40 0.12 9.57
N LEU A 636 33.42 -0.21 10.43
CA LEU A 636 33.65 -0.96 11.67
C LEU A 636 34.15 -2.39 11.39
N LEU A 637 33.68 -3.00 10.30
CA LEU A 637 34.11 -4.34 9.88
C LEU A 637 35.52 -4.34 9.28
N HIS A 638 36.03 -3.19 8.84
CA HIS A 638 37.33 -3.05 8.19
C HIS A 638 38.46 -2.49 9.08
N GLY A 639 38.23 -2.37 10.40
CA GLY A 639 39.25 -2.01 11.39
C GLY A 639 39.27 -0.52 11.77
N PHE A 640 38.17 -0.02 12.33
CA PHE A 640 38.04 1.39 12.77
C PHE A 640 38.80 1.67 14.08
N ARG A 641 39.54 2.79 14.14
CA ARG A 641 40.29 3.26 15.33
C ARG A 641 41.21 2.21 15.98
N GLY A 642 41.88 1.39 15.16
CA GLY A 642 42.83 0.39 15.64
C GLY A 642 42.20 -0.91 16.14
N ALA A 643 40.87 -1.07 16.02
CA ALA A 643 40.21 -2.36 16.19
C ALA A 643 40.68 -3.35 15.10
N PRO A 644 40.75 -4.66 15.40
CA PRO A 644 41.05 -5.67 14.40
C PRO A 644 39.99 -5.68 13.29
N LYS A 645 40.38 -6.10 12.08
CA LYS A 645 39.43 -6.33 10.98
C LYS A 645 38.51 -7.49 11.35
N ALA A 646 37.23 -7.37 11.04
CA ALA A 646 36.25 -8.44 11.24
C ALA A 646 36.27 -9.45 10.09
N ASP A 647 35.77 -10.66 10.32
CA ASP A 647 35.66 -11.72 9.32
C ASP A 647 34.45 -11.50 8.38
N VAL A 648 34.62 -10.57 7.43
CA VAL A 648 33.58 -10.21 6.45
C VAL A 648 33.18 -11.40 5.56
N GLU A 649 34.10 -12.32 5.28
CA GLU A 649 33.79 -13.51 4.47
C GLU A 649 32.90 -14.48 5.24
N ALA A 650 33.11 -14.67 6.55
CA ALA A 650 32.21 -15.44 7.38
C ALA A 650 30.80 -14.82 7.47
N LEU A 651 30.70 -13.49 7.55
CA LEU A 651 29.42 -12.78 7.49
C LEU A 651 28.71 -13.00 6.14
N ALA A 652 29.43 -12.82 5.02
CA ALA A 652 28.86 -13.03 3.68
C ALA A 652 28.36 -14.46 3.50
N GLN A 653 29.12 -15.45 3.98
CA GLN A 653 28.73 -16.84 3.94
C GLN A 653 27.49 -17.14 4.81
N ALA A 654 27.34 -16.48 5.96
CA ALA A 654 26.16 -16.60 6.80
C ALA A 654 24.91 -16.02 6.13
N ILE A 655 25.02 -14.89 5.42
CA ILE A 655 23.92 -14.31 4.63
C ILE A 655 23.43 -15.31 3.57
N VAL A 656 24.36 -15.93 2.83
CA VAL A 656 24.03 -16.96 1.82
C VAL A 656 23.29 -18.12 2.45
N ARG A 657 23.79 -18.66 3.58
CA ARG A 657 23.16 -19.80 4.27
C ARG A 657 21.77 -19.48 4.81
N LEU A 658 21.59 -18.27 5.35
CA LEU A 658 20.28 -17.79 5.78
C LEU A 658 19.31 -17.69 4.60
N SER A 659 19.79 -17.25 3.44
CA SER A 659 19.02 -17.20 2.20
C SER A 659 18.61 -18.60 1.71
N GLU A 660 19.54 -19.56 1.71
CA GLU A 660 19.29 -20.95 1.34
C GLU A 660 18.29 -21.62 2.31
N PHE A 661 18.41 -21.34 3.61
CA PHE A 661 17.44 -21.78 4.63
C PHE A 661 16.04 -21.26 4.31
N ALA A 662 15.90 -19.98 3.97
CA ALA A 662 14.61 -19.39 3.63
C ALA A 662 13.97 -20.04 2.39
N ILE A 663 14.76 -20.28 1.35
CA ILE A 663 14.28 -20.98 0.14
C ILE A 663 13.85 -22.41 0.46
N ALA A 664 14.64 -23.13 1.24
CA ALA A 664 14.32 -24.51 1.61
C ALA A 664 13.09 -24.61 2.52
N ALA A 665 12.86 -23.63 3.39
CA ALA A 665 11.65 -23.55 4.22
C ALA A 665 10.39 -23.14 3.44
N GLY A 666 10.56 -22.43 2.31
CA GLY A 666 9.48 -22.04 1.40
C GLY A 666 8.38 -21.24 2.10
N ASP A 667 7.13 -21.42 1.67
CA ASP A 667 5.97 -20.71 2.24
C ASP A 667 5.69 -21.06 3.72
N GLY A 668 6.36 -22.08 4.26
CA GLY A 668 6.32 -22.43 5.68
C GLY A 668 7.15 -21.49 6.57
N LEU A 669 7.89 -20.53 6.01
CA LEU A 669 8.64 -19.53 6.77
C LEU A 669 7.98 -18.15 6.67
N GLU A 670 7.64 -17.58 7.83
CA GLU A 670 7.16 -16.20 7.93
C GLU A 670 8.33 -15.22 8.10
N SER A 671 9.17 -15.46 9.12
CA SER A 671 10.33 -14.63 9.40
C SER A 671 11.44 -15.35 10.16
N VAL A 672 12.66 -14.83 10.00
CA VAL A 672 13.83 -15.12 10.82
C VAL A 672 14.42 -13.79 11.27
N ASP A 673 14.76 -13.67 12.55
CA ASP A 673 15.54 -12.55 13.07
C ASP A 673 16.72 -13.12 13.86
N VAL A 674 17.94 -12.76 13.48
CA VAL A 674 19.19 -13.16 14.14
C VAL A 674 19.85 -11.89 14.66
N ASN A 675 19.54 -11.56 15.91
CA ASN A 675 19.94 -10.32 16.54
C ASN A 675 20.27 -10.50 18.04
N PRO A 676 21.55 -10.45 18.46
CA PRO A 676 22.70 -10.06 17.64
C PRO A 676 23.36 -11.21 16.88
N PHE A 677 23.94 -10.89 15.72
CA PHE A 677 24.89 -11.73 14.99
C PHE A 677 26.29 -11.11 15.09
N ALA A 678 27.23 -11.77 15.77
CA ALA A 678 28.56 -11.20 16.05
C ALA A 678 29.59 -11.64 15.01
N VAL A 679 30.26 -10.68 14.38
CA VAL A 679 31.39 -10.91 13.46
C VAL A 679 32.69 -10.78 14.25
N LEU A 680 33.46 -11.88 14.34
CA LEU A 680 34.70 -11.96 15.11
C LEU A 680 35.89 -11.40 14.30
N PRO A 681 37.07 -11.25 14.91
CA PRO A 681 38.28 -10.90 14.17
C PRO A 681 38.52 -11.82 12.97
N GLN A 682 39.14 -11.28 11.93
CA GLN A 682 39.38 -11.97 10.67
C GLN A 682 40.04 -13.34 10.89
N GLY A 683 39.39 -14.40 10.38
CA GLY A 683 39.83 -15.79 10.53
C GLY A 683 39.23 -16.53 11.73
N GLU A 684 38.52 -15.83 12.62
CA GLU A 684 37.82 -16.42 13.78
C GLU A 684 36.33 -16.69 13.50
N GLY A 685 35.79 -16.22 12.37
CA GLY A 685 34.41 -16.49 11.93
C GLY A 685 33.36 -15.48 12.41
N ALA A 686 32.10 -15.90 12.43
CA ALA A 686 30.95 -15.12 12.92
C ALA A 686 29.94 -16.06 13.57
N LEU A 687 29.15 -15.58 14.54
CA LEU A 687 28.27 -16.40 15.37
C LEU A 687 26.92 -15.70 15.63
N ALA A 688 25.82 -16.42 15.42
CA ALA A 688 24.50 -16.04 15.93
C ALA A 688 24.47 -16.16 17.45
N LEU A 689 24.13 -15.08 18.14
CA LEU A 689 24.06 -15.02 19.60
C LEU A 689 22.63 -15.08 20.13
N ASP A 690 21.66 -14.83 19.27
CA ASP A 690 20.23 -14.91 19.52
C ASP A 690 19.53 -15.14 18.17
N ALA A 691 18.37 -15.79 18.21
CA ALA A 691 17.54 -15.97 17.03
C ALA A 691 16.07 -16.16 17.38
N VAL A 692 15.20 -15.63 16.52
CA VAL A 692 13.76 -15.90 16.49
C VAL A 692 13.42 -16.44 15.10
N VAL A 693 12.76 -17.60 15.06
CA VAL A 693 12.23 -18.18 13.82
C VAL A 693 10.73 -18.34 13.98
N VAL A 694 9.97 -17.77 13.05
CA VAL A 694 8.51 -17.87 12.99
C VAL A 694 8.13 -18.70 11.79
N GLY A 695 7.61 -19.90 12.04
CA GLY A 695 7.06 -20.75 11.00
C GLY A 695 5.61 -20.40 10.70
N ARG A 696 5.22 -20.57 9.45
CA ARG A 696 3.85 -20.51 8.96
C ARG A 696 3.33 -21.93 8.85
N GLY A 697 2.11 -22.17 9.33
CA GLY A 697 1.43 -23.43 8.99
C GLY A 697 1.19 -23.50 7.49
N PRO A 698 0.96 -24.71 6.92
CA PRO A 698 0.43 -24.78 5.57
C PRO A 698 -0.74 -23.80 5.48
N GLU A 699 -0.86 -23.09 4.36
CA GLU A 699 -2.08 -22.38 3.97
C GLU A 699 -3.19 -23.42 3.67
N GLN A 700 -3.44 -24.31 4.63
CA GLN A 700 -4.80 -24.72 4.89
C GLN A 700 -5.52 -23.43 5.21
N VAL A 701 -6.46 -23.12 4.34
CA VAL A 701 -7.74 -22.57 4.75
C VAL A 701 -8.37 -23.54 5.77
N SER A 702 -7.74 -23.66 6.94
CA SER A 702 -8.28 -24.11 8.20
C SER A 702 -8.40 -22.82 8.97
N ALA A 703 -9.46 -22.07 8.67
CA ALA A 703 -9.83 -20.95 9.51
C ALA A 703 -9.84 -21.47 10.95
N THR A 704 -9.04 -20.85 11.82
CA THR A 704 -9.21 -21.14 13.24
C THR A 704 -10.64 -20.79 13.59
N VAL A 705 -11.25 -21.47 14.58
CA VAL A 705 -12.60 -21.11 15.02
C VAL A 705 -12.68 -19.62 15.39
N ARG A 706 -11.57 -19.03 15.84
CA ARG A 706 -11.42 -17.60 16.04
C ARG A 706 -11.62 -16.80 14.75
N ASP A 707 -10.95 -17.13 13.66
CA ASP A 707 -11.07 -16.39 12.39
C ASP A 707 -12.48 -16.49 11.81
N GLN A 708 -13.12 -17.65 11.96
CA GLN A 708 -14.53 -17.83 11.60
C GLN A 708 -15.42 -16.90 12.41
N VAL A 709 -15.23 -16.85 13.74
CA VAL A 709 -15.96 -15.93 14.62
C VAL A 709 -15.69 -14.48 14.22
N ILE A 710 -14.44 -14.08 13.98
CA ILE A 710 -14.09 -12.71 13.54
C ILE A 710 -14.81 -12.36 12.22
N GLU A 711 -14.83 -13.26 11.24
CA GLU A 711 -15.48 -13.03 9.96
C GLU A 711 -17.01 -12.93 10.08
N THR A 712 -17.65 -13.78 10.91
CA THR A 712 -19.11 -13.85 11.07
C THR A 712 -19.70 -12.97 12.16
N LEU A 713 -18.91 -12.49 13.12
CA LEU A 713 -19.38 -11.67 14.24
C LEU A 713 -20.19 -10.44 13.80
N PRO A 714 -19.82 -9.71 12.72
CA PRO A 714 -20.66 -8.62 12.22
C PRO A 714 -22.10 -9.00 11.89
N LEU A 715 -22.34 -10.19 11.29
CA LEU A 715 -23.71 -10.66 11.04
C LEU A 715 -24.46 -10.95 12.34
N PHE A 716 -23.78 -11.55 13.33
CA PHE A 716 -24.40 -11.85 14.62
C PHE A 716 -24.79 -10.56 15.34
N GLU A 717 -23.89 -9.58 15.39
CA GLU A 717 -24.15 -8.28 16.01
C GLU A 717 -25.24 -7.49 15.26
N MET A 718 -25.35 -7.62 13.94
CA MET A 718 -26.47 -7.07 13.17
C MET A 718 -27.80 -7.75 13.49
N ALA A 719 -27.83 -9.08 13.65
CA ALA A 719 -29.03 -9.79 14.09
C ALA A 719 -29.45 -9.35 15.52
N ARG A 720 -28.48 -9.22 16.43
CA ARG A 720 -28.70 -8.69 17.79
C ARG A 720 -29.26 -7.27 17.75
N MET A 721 -28.67 -6.40 16.94
CA MET A 721 -29.11 -5.01 16.77
C MET A 721 -30.53 -4.94 16.22
N ARG A 722 -30.85 -5.75 15.20
CA ARG A 722 -32.20 -5.88 14.64
C ARG A 722 -33.22 -6.30 15.68
N SER A 723 -32.86 -7.22 16.57
CA SER A 723 -33.75 -7.63 17.65
C SER A 723 -33.98 -6.53 18.71
N ALA A 724 -32.92 -5.78 19.03
CA ALA A 724 -32.93 -4.76 20.07
C ALA A 724 -33.74 -3.51 19.67
N ASN A 725 -33.61 -3.04 18.43
CA ASN A 725 -34.13 -1.73 18.02
C ASN A 725 -35.29 -1.78 16.99
N THR A 726 -35.83 -2.97 16.68
CA THR A 726 -37.03 -3.11 15.84
C THR A 726 -38.29 -3.24 16.71
N ALA A 727 -39.39 -2.61 16.29
CA ALA A 727 -40.64 -2.60 17.05
C ALA A 727 -41.29 -3.99 17.15
N ARG A 728 -41.62 -4.40 18.39
CA ARG A 728 -42.44 -5.61 18.68
C ARG A 728 -43.92 -5.41 18.38
N ARG A 729 -44.41 -4.20 18.61
CA ARG A 729 -45.83 -3.82 18.52
C ARG A 729 -45.97 -2.58 17.65
N HIS A 730 -46.82 -2.68 16.62
CA HIS A 730 -47.27 -1.53 15.85
C HIS A 730 -48.46 -0.88 16.59
N PRO A 731 -48.59 0.45 16.63
CA PRO A 731 -49.66 1.13 17.36
C PRO A 731 -51.07 0.69 16.95
N VAL A 732 -51.26 0.35 15.67
CA VAL A 732 -52.56 -0.04 15.09
C VAL A 732 -52.68 -1.55 14.86
N GLU A 733 -51.60 -2.22 14.42
CA GLU A 733 -51.65 -3.62 13.97
C GLU A 733 -51.37 -4.61 15.11
N GLY A 734 -51.04 -4.11 16.31
CA GLY A 734 -50.70 -4.95 17.46
C GLY A 734 -49.32 -5.60 17.34
N PHE A 735 -49.12 -6.74 18.00
CA PHE A 735 -47.84 -7.46 18.02
C PHE A 735 -47.55 -8.10 16.65
N ALA A 736 -46.27 -8.12 16.25
CA ALA A 736 -45.87 -8.76 14.99
C ALA A 736 -45.99 -10.30 15.01
N GLY A 737 -46.05 -10.90 16.20
CA GLY A 737 -46.29 -12.33 16.40
C GLY A 737 -47.26 -12.57 17.57
N ASP A 738 -47.24 -13.78 18.12
CA ASP A 738 -48.25 -14.26 19.08
C ASP A 738 -48.26 -13.52 20.44
N GLY A 739 -47.27 -12.68 20.70
CA GLY A 739 -47.20 -11.88 21.93
C GLY A 739 -45.85 -11.17 22.12
N PRO A 740 -45.64 -10.53 23.28
CA PRO A 740 -44.43 -9.74 23.56
C PRO A 740 -43.11 -10.54 23.57
N GLY A 741 -43.20 -11.86 23.75
CA GLY A 741 -42.04 -12.78 23.74
C GLY A 741 -41.65 -13.32 22.36
N SER A 742 -42.45 -13.08 21.31
CA SER A 742 -42.14 -13.55 19.95
C SER A 742 -40.84 -12.93 19.42
N THR A 743 -40.13 -13.63 18.52
CA THR A 743 -39.01 -13.09 17.73
C THR A 743 -39.45 -12.36 16.46
N MET A 744 -40.75 -12.35 16.14
CA MET A 744 -41.27 -11.56 15.03
C MET A 744 -41.21 -10.07 15.37
N ARG A 745 -40.84 -9.24 14.39
CA ARG A 745 -40.80 -7.78 14.49
C ARG A 745 -41.42 -7.13 13.26
N TRP A 746 -41.91 -5.91 13.44
CA TRP A 746 -42.43 -5.08 12.35
C TRP A 746 -41.29 -4.30 11.70
N VAL A 747 -40.99 -4.58 10.44
CA VAL A 747 -39.98 -3.91 9.59
C VAL A 747 -40.65 -3.04 8.52
N ASN A 748 -39.85 -2.33 7.74
CA ASN A 748 -40.31 -1.34 6.75
C ASN A 748 -41.16 -0.22 7.37
N GLN A 749 -40.74 0.24 8.55
CA GLN A 749 -41.25 1.43 9.24
C GLN A 749 -40.15 2.07 10.07
N PHE A 750 -40.32 3.34 10.43
CA PHE A 750 -39.44 4.02 11.35
C PHE A 750 -39.83 3.80 12.82
N THR A 751 -38.80 3.76 13.66
CA THR A 751 -38.84 3.82 15.12
C THR A 751 -37.99 5.01 15.54
N HIS A 752 -38.48 5.81 16.49
CA HIS A 752 -37.86 7.08 16.83
C HIS A 752 -37.50 7.13 18.31
N THR A 753 -36.24 7.42 18.60
CA THR A 753 -35.83 7.77 19.96
C THR A 753 -36.31 9.20 20.23
N ARG A 754 -37.08 9.38 21.30
CA ARG A 754 -37.73 10.65 21.67
C ARG A 754 -37.02 11.43 22.78
N LYS A 755 -35.93 10.90 23.30
CA LYS A 755 -35.07 11.56 24.28
C LYS A 755 -33.61 11.35 23.88
N LEU A 756 -32.72 12.22 24.37
CA LEU A 756 -31.29 11.95 24.26
C LEU A 756 -30.95 10.69 25.05
N ILE A 757 -29.98 9.93 24.54
CA ILE A 757 -29.55 8.68 25.16
C ILE A 757 -28.86 8.98 26.50
N SER A 758 -29.21 8.20 27.51
CA SER A 758 -28.72 8.30 28.88
C SER A 758 -28.04 6.99 29.31
N PRO A 759 -27.30 6.96 30.44
CA PRO A 759 -26.75 5.73 31.01
C PRO A 759 -27.78 4.63 31.32
N ASP A 760 -29.07 4.95 31.34
CA ASP A 760 -30.15 3.97 31.52
C ASP A 760 -30.47 3.18 30.25
N ASP A 761 -30.11 3.71 29.07
CA ASP A 761 -30.37 3.09 27.78
C ASP A 761 -29.16 2.21 27.40
N LYS A 762 -29.34 0.88 27.41
CA LYS A 762 -28.26 -0.13 27.35
C LYS A 762 -28.28 -0.96 26.07
N GLU A 763 -29.20 -0.66 25.16
CA GLU A 763 -29.46 -1.45 23.96
C GLU A 763 -28.36 -1.27 22.90
N VAL A 764 -27.69 -0.11 22.88
CA VAL A 764 -26.69 0.27 21.89
C VAL A 764 -25.42 0.76 22.58
N VAL A 765 -24.28 0.24 22.14
CA VAL A 765 -22.95 0.64 22.63
C VAL A 765 -22.49 1.93 21.95
N THR A 766 -21.72 2.74 22.66
CA THR A 766 -21.15 4.02 22.19
C THR A 766 -22.18 4.98 21.58
N PRO A 767 -23.37 5.16 22.20
CA PRO A 767 -24.44 5.95 21.59
C PRO A 767 -24.09 7.43 21.52
N ASN A 768 -24.61 8.11 20.50
CA ASN A 768 -24.54 9.56 20.43
C ASN A 768 -25.44 10.20 21.51
N ASN A 769 -24.94 11.25 22.16
CA ASN A 769 -25.68 12.02 23.16
C ASN A 769 -26.03 13.45 22.68
N ASP A 770 -25.87 13.72 21.38
CA ASP A 770 -26.06 15.02 20.72
C ASP A 770 -27.09 14.97 19.56
N THR A 771 -27.65 13.80 19.27
CA THR A 771 -28.63 13.59 18.20
C THR A 771 -29.75 12.64 18.64
N LEU A 772 -30.97 12.84 18.13
CA LEU A 772 -32.03 11.83 18.22
C LEU A 772 -31.94 10.81 17.08
N PHE A 773 -32.16 9.55 17.40
CA PHE A 773 -32.15 8.47 16.43
C PHE A 773 -33.50 8.30 15.72
N THR A 774 -33.46 8.11 14.41
CA THR A 774 -34.58 7.72 13.55
C THR A 774 -34.21 6.45 12.82
N ASN A 775 -34.72 5.32 13.28
CA ASN A 775 -34.22 3.99 12.97
C ASN A 775 -35.22 3.17 12.16
N ALA A 776 -34.78 2.46 11.12
CA ALA A 776 -35.60 1.50 10.39
C ALA A 776 -34.79 0.29 9.93
N TRP A 777 -35.42 -0.87 9.88
CA TRP A 777 -34.93 -2.03 9.15
C TRP A 777 -35.77 -2.22 7.91
N LEU A 778 -35.12 -2.32 6.75
CA LEU A 778 -35.79 -2.60 5.50
C LEU A 778 -35.62 -4.08 5.16
N ASP A 779 -36.74 -4.69 4.77
CA ASP A 779 -36.78 -5.97 4.08
C ASP A 779 -37.23 -5.71 2.64
N LEU A 780 -36.27 -5.83 1.72
CA LEU A 780 -36.45 -5.57 0.29
C LEU A 780 -36.76 -6.84 -0.51
N SER A 781 -36.90 -8.00 0.16
CA SER A 781 -37.15 -9.29 -0.51
C SER A 781 -38.47 -9.34 -1.29
N ALA A 782 -39.45 -8.52 -0.88
CA ALA A 782 -40.74 -8.36 -1.56
C ALA A 782 -40.76 -7.23 -2.61
N GLY A 783 -39.63 -6.58 -2.86
CA GLY A 783 -39.49 -5.46 -3.80
C GLY A 783 -39.06 -4.14 -3.15
N PRO A 784 -38.91 -3.09 -3.97
CA PRO A 784 -38.41 -1.79 -3.53
C PRO A 784 -39.36 -1.08 -2.56
N VAL A 785 -38.79 -0.20 -1.75
CA VAL A 785 -39.51 0.72 -0.85
C VAL A 785 -39.17 2.17 -1.16
N VAL A 786 -40.03 3.08 -0.76
CA VAL A 786 -39.86 4.53 -0.88
C VAL A 786 -39.87 5.12 0.52
N ILE A 787 -38.72 5.64 0.94
CA ILE A 787 -38.59 6.43 2.17
C ILE A 787 -39.02 7.86 1.85
N GLN A 788 -39.99 8.38 2.59
CA GLN A 788 -40.36 9.78 2.60
C GLN A 788 -39.64 10.49 3.73
N VAL A 789 -38.86 11.51 3.36
CA VAL A 789 -38.17 12.39 4.30
C VAL A 789 -38.88 13.75 4.28
N PRO A 790 -39.26 14.31 5.43
CA PRO A 790 -39.84 15.65 5.50
C PRO A 790 -38.82 16.71 5.08
N GLU A 791 -39.27 17.95 4.92
CA GLU A 791 -38.34 19.08 4.77
C GLU A 791 -37.55 19.28 6.07
N MET A 792 -36.22 19.22 5.97
CA MET A 792 -35.28 19.27 7.09
C MET A 792 -34.56 20.63 7.20
N GLY A 793 -34.57 21.44 6.13
CA GLY A 793 -33.90 22.73 6.08
C GLY A 793 -32.38 22.62 6.32
N GLU A 794 -31.82 23.56 7.06
CA GLU A 794 -30.38 23.63 7.37
C GLU A 794 -29.94 22.76 8.56
N ARG A 795 -30.87 22.08 9.24
CA ARG A 795 -30.55 21.23 10.38
C ARG A 795 -29.69 20.05 9.91
N TYR A 796 -28.69 19.67 10.71
CA TYR A 796 -27.97 18.43 10.45
C TYR A 796 -28.90 17.23 10.63
N TRP A 797 -28.97 16.42 9.58
CA TRP A 797 -29.64 15.14 9.58
C TRP A 797 -28.96 14.19 8.60
N VAL A 798 -29.03 12.91 8.91
CA VAL A 798 -28.58 11.83 8.04
C VAL A 798 -29.42 10.58 8.27
N LEU A 799 -29.67 9.83 7.21
CA LEU A 799 -30.03 8.41 7.20
C LEU A 799 -28.83 7.65 6.65
N GLY A 800 -28.10 6.93 7.49
CA GLY A 800 -27.03 6.04 7.07
C GLY A 800 -27.56 4.65 6.77
N PHE A 801 -27.05 4.02 5.71
CA PHE A 801 -27.48 2.69 5.26
C PHE A 801 -26.34 1.69 5.50
N LEU A 802 -26.58 0.69 6.36
CA LEU A 802 -25.63 -0.36 6.75
C LEU A 802 -26.14 -1.75 6.39
N ASP A 803 -25.31 -2.53 5.69
CA ASP A 803 -25.74 -3.82 5.15
C ASP A 803 -25.75 -4.85 6.30
N ALA A 804 -26.24 -6.06 6.04
CA ALA A 804 -26.24 -7.11 7.06
C ALA A 804 -24.83 -7.43 7.62
N TRP A 805 -23.77 -7.04 6.91
CA TRP A 805 -22.36 -7.23 7.29
C TRP A 805 -21.75 -6.00 7.97
N THR A 806 -22.54 -5.01 8.37
CA THR A 806 -22.15 -3.73 9.00
C THR A 806 -21.45 -2.70 8.11
N ASN A 807 -21.32 -2.95 6.80
CA ASN A 807 -20.70 -1.97 5.91
C ASN A 807 -21.63 -0.77 5.71
N PRO A 808 -21.21 0.47 6.02
CA PRO A 808 -21.94 1.66 5.60
C PRO A 808 -21.68 1.88 4.12
N TRP A 809 -22.69 1.86 3.25
CA TRP A 809 -22.46 1.99 1.79
C TRP A 809 -23.16 3.19 1.14
N ALA A 810 -24.17 3.74 1.81
CA ALA A 810 -24.95 4.87 1.31
C ALA A 810 -25.43 5.77 2.46
N TYR A 811 -25.78 7.00 2.10
CA TYR A 811 -26.35 7.99 3.01
C TYR A 811 -27.34 8.89 2.27
N ALA A 812 -28.37 9.34 2.97
CA ALA A 812 -29.21 10.46 2.55
C ALA A 812 -29.22 11.48 3.68
N GLY A 813 -28.94 12.74 3.40
CA GLY A 813 -28.73 13.72 4.46
C GLY A 813 -28.35 15.08 3.93
N ARG A 814 -28.08 16.01 4.84
CA ARG A 814 -27.79 17.41 4.51
C ARG A 814 -26.70 17.56 3.45
N ARG A 815 -25.61 16.79 3.53
CA ARG A 815 -24.48 16.87 2.59
C ARG A 815 -24.82 16.32 1.20
N THR A 816 -25.66 15.31 1.11
CA THR A 816 -25.72 14.44 -0.07
C THR A 816 -27.00 14.61 -0.86
N THR A 817 -28.11 14.86 -0.16
CA THR A 817 -29.42 15.09 -0.77
C THR A 817 -30.02 16.44 -0.39
N GLY A 818 -29.43 17.15 0.58
CA GLY A 818 -29.84 18.50 0.99
C GLY A 818 -31.00 18.50 2.01
N GLY A 819 -31.57 19.69 2.24
CA GLY A 819 -32.62 19.91 3.25
C GLY A 819 -34.07 19.85 2.75
N ALA A 820 -34.28 19.78 1.43
CA ALA A 820 -35.63 19.75 0.85
C ALA A 820 -36.35 18.42 1.15
N GLN A 821 -37.69 18.44 1.06
CA GLN A 821 -38.50 17.21 1.14
C GLN A 821 -38.08 16.21 0.05
N GLN A 822 -37.94 14.93 0.41
CA GLN A 822 -37.40 13.91 -0.49
C GLN A 822 -38.21 12.62 -0.48
N ARG A 823 -38.15 11.92 -1.63
CA ARG A 823 -38.58 10.54 -1.80
C ARG A 823 -37.38 9.72 -2.24
N ILE A 824 -36.95 8.80 -1.39
CA ILE A 824 -35.77 7.96 -1.62
C ILE A 824 -36.26 6.56 -1.99
N PHE A 825 -36.00 6.14 -3.22
CA PHE A 825 -36.34 4.82 -3.74
C PHE A 825 -35.22 3.84 -3.42
N VAL A 826 -35.45 2.92 -2.49
CA VAL A 826 -34.48 1.91 -2.08
C VAL A 826 -34.87 0.56 -2.65
N HIS A 827 -33.96 -0.10 -3.36
CA HIS A 827 -34.25 -1.40 -3.98
C HIS A 827 -33.13 -2.41 -3.73
N GLY A 828 -33.52 -3.68 -3.57
CA GLY A 828 -32.58 -4.80 -3.48
C GLY A 828 -31.99 -5.18 -4.85
N PRO A 829 -31.01 -6.10 -4.88
CA PRO A 829 -30.26 -6.47 -6.09
C PRO A 829 -31.11 -7.17 -7.17
N LYS A 830 -32.24 -7.77 -6.76
CA LYS A 830 -33.18 -8.48 -7.66
C LYS A 830 -34.07 -7.54 -8.47
N TRP A 831 -34.18 -6.26 -8.09
CA TRP A 831 -35.00 -5.30 -8.83
C TRP A 831 -34.34 -4.92 -10.16
N LYS A 832 -35.11 -4.97 -11.25
CA LYS A 832 -34.67 -4.62 -12.62
C LYS A 832 -35.55 -3.57 -13.31
N GLY A 833 -36.55 -3.03 -12.60
CA GLY A 833 -37.47 -2.03 -13.15
C GLY A 833 -36.89 -0.60 -13.12
N PRO A 834 -37.53 0.34 -13.83
CA PRO A 834 -37.11 1.74 -13.80
C PRO A 834 -37.35 2.37 -12.42
N VAL A 835 -36.48 3.31 -12.04
CA VAL A 835 -36.70 4.17 -10.88
C VAL A 835 -37.83 5.17 -11.21
N PRO A 836 -38.86 5.31 -10.36
CA PRO A 836 -39.92 6.29 -10.61
C PRO A 836 -39.39 7.73 -10.66
N HIS A 837 -39.97 8.54 -11.55
CA HIS A 837 -39.55 9.93 -11.77
C HIS A 837 -39.60 10.77 -10.48
N GLY A 838 -38.58 11.59 -10.25
CA GLY A 838 -38.50 12.51 -9.10
C GLY A 838 -38.11 11.86 -7.77
N MET A 839 -37.57 10.64 -7.79
CA MET A 839 -37.04 9.95 -6.61
C MET A 839 -35.51 9.82 -6.68
N HIS A 840 -34.86 9.94 -5.52
CA HIS A 840 -33.44 9.62 -5.37
C HIS A 840 -33.27 8.11 -5.16
N ALA A 841 -32.52 7.42 -6.02
CA ALA A 841 -32.37 5.97 -5.94
C ALA A 841 -31.17 5.55 -5.07
N ILE A 842 -31.36 4.55 -4.23
CA ILE A 842 -30.31 3.84 -3.49
C ILE A 842 -30.43 2.34 -3.80
N SER A 843 -29.38 1.77 -4.39
CA SER A 843 -29.27 0.33 -4.62
C SER A 843 -28.65 -0.33 -3.40
N ALA A 844 -29.36 -1.26 -2.79
CA ALA A 844 -28.86 -2.03 -1.66
C ALA A 844 -28.09 -3.28 -2.14
N PRO A 845 -26.96 -3.64 -1.49
CA PRO A 845 -26.19 -4.84 -1.84
C PRO A 845 -26.94 -6.13 -1.47
N GLY A 846 -27.91 -6.06 -0.55
CA GLY A 846 -28.73 -7.18 -0.11
C GLY A 846 -30.16 -6.75 0.22
N ASP A 847 -30.98 -7.73 0.60
CA ASP A 847 -32.38 -7.50 0.93
C ASP A 847 -32.57 -6.98 2.38
N ASP A 848 -31.59 -7.19 3.26
CA ASP A 848 -31.58 -6.69 4.63
C ASP A 848 -30.77 -5.40 4.75
N VAL A 849 -31.45 -4.31 5.12
CA VAL A 849 -30.83 -2.99 5.24
C VAL A 849 -31.16 -2.38 6.59
N TRP A 850 -30.13 -1.92 7.30
CA TRP A 850 -30.31 -1.09 8.47
C TRP A 850 -30.16 0.39 8.11
N VAL A 851 -31.22 1.16 8.37
CA VAL A 851 -31.23 2.62 8.23
C VAL A 851 -31.08 3.24 9.61
N ILE A 852 -29.89 3.76 9.89
CA ILE A 852 -29.59 4.48 11.13
C ILE A 852 -29.63 5.99 10.89
N GLY A 853 -30.73 6.61 11.31
CA GLY A 853 -30.93 8.04 11.18
C GLY A 853 -30.45 8.80 12.41
N ARG A 854 -29.87 9.98 12.21
CA ARG A 854 -29.50 10.93 13.26
C ARG A 854 -30.00 12.31 12.90
N ILE A 855 -30.67 12.96 13.84
CA ILE A 855 -31.15 14.35 13.70
C ILE A 855 -30.56 15.14 14.86
N LEU A 856 -29.82 16.20 14.55
CA LEU A 856 -29.27 17.11 15.55
C LEU A 856 -30.41 17.72 16.37
N VAL A 857 -30.23 17.77 17.69
CA VAL A 857 -31.15 18.41 18.63
C VAL A 857 -30.33 19.25 19.60
N ASP A 858 -30.79 20.48 19.87
CA ASP A 858 -30.22 21.26 20.96
C ASP A 858 -30.84 20.82 22.30
N HIS A 859 -30.10 20.94 23.40
CA HIS A 859 -30.60 20.63 24.75
C HIS A 859 -31.61 21.67 25.23
N ASP A 860 -32.79 21.67 24.61
CA ASP A 860 -33.86 22.65 24.73
C ASP A 860 -35.20 21.97 24.43
N ASP A 861 -36.16 22.05 25.34
CA ASP A 861 -37.45 21.33 25.23
C ASP A 861 -38.24 21.74 23.97
N GLU A 862 -38.11 23.00 23.54
CA GLU A 862 -38.78 23.49 22.33
C GLU A 862 -38.14 22.89 21.08
N ASP A 863 -36.81 22.79 21.04
CA ASP A 863 -36.11 22.14 19.93
C ASP A 863 -36.39 20.65 19.86
N LEU A 864 -36.47 19.98 21.02
CA LEU A 864 -36.83 18.59 21.13
C LEU A 864 -38.23 18.33 20.53
N ALA A 865 -39.21 19.17 20.86
CA ALA A 865 -40.56 19.10 20.30
C ALA A 865 -40.58 19.31 18.77
N ARG A 866 -39.75 20.22 18.24
CA ARG A 866 -39.59 20.42 16.78
C ARG A 866 -39.01 19.18 16.10
N VAL A 867 -38.00 18.54 16.69
CA VAL A 867 -37.42 17.31 16.17
C VAL A 867 -38.42 16.16 16.22
N HIS A 868 -39.23 16.05 17.27
CA HIS A 868 -40.33 15.06 17.33
C HIS A 868 -41.33 15.24 16.19
N ALA A 869 -41.75 16.48 15.91
CA ALA A 869 -42.65 16.78 14.81
C ALA A 869 -42.04 16.44 13.43
N LEU A 870 -40.72 16.57 13.27
CA LEU A 870 -40.01 16.09 12.08
C LEU A 870 -40.04 14.55 12.01
N GLN A 871 -39.68 13.87 13.10
CA GLN A 871 -39.69 12.40 13.19
C GLN A 871 -41.05 11.82 12.81
N ASP A 872 -42.16 12.40 13.30
CA ASP A 872 -43.53 11.95 13.01
C ASP A 872 -43.90 11.97 11.52
N ARG A 873 -43.17 12.71 10.70
CA ARG A 873 -43.42 12.86 9.25
C ARG A 873 -42.58 11.93 8.39
N PHE A 874 -41.64 11.17 8.97
CA PHE A 874 -40.93 10.13 8.23
C PHE A 874 -41.87 8.96 7.91
N GLY A 875 -41.72 8.36 6.74
CA GLY A 875 -42.56 7.23 6.35
C GLY A 875 -41.89 6.31 5.34
N ILE A 876 -42.35 5.06 5.28
CA ILE A 876 -41.86 4.04 4.35
C ILE A 876 -43.05 3.41 3.63
N PHE A 877 -43.02 3.52 2.31
CA PHE A 877 -44.12 3.13 1.42
C PHE A 877 -43.64 2.21 0.31
N ARG A 878 -44.56 1.56 -0.38
CA ARG A 878 -44.29 0.91 -1.66
C ARG A 878 -44.32 1.97 -2.77
N PRO A 879 -43.79 1.67 -3.97
CA PRO A 879 -43.80 2.62 -5.09
C PRO A 879 -45.20 3.08 -5.52
N ASP A 880 -46.22 2.24 -5.29
CA ASP A 880 -47.64 2.54 -5.55
C ASP A 880 -48.30 3.41 -4.47
N GLY A 881 -47.58 3.77 -3.41
CA GLY A 881 -48.08 4.59 -2.29
C GLY A 881 -48.72 3.80 -1.14
N SER A 882 -48.85 2.47 -1.25
CA SER A 882 -49.32 1.63 -0.13
C SER A 882 -48.26 1.53 0.99
N ARG A 883 -48.68 1.13 2.21
CA ARG A 883 -47.73 0.95 3.33
C ARG A 883 -46.78 -0.21 3.04
N ALA A 884 -45.48 -0.02 3.27
CA ALA A 884 -44.47 -1.07 3.06
C ALA A 884 -44.35 -2.07 4.22
N LEU A 885 -45.09 -1.82 5.32
CA LEU A 885 -45.04 -2.56 6.59
C LEU A 885 -45.00 -4.08 6.37
N ALA A 886 -44.00 -4.73 6.96
CA ALA A 886 -43.79 -6.17 6.84
C ALA A 886 -43.39 -6.78 8.19
N ARG A 887 -43.39 -8.11 8.27
CA ARG A 887 -42.97 -8.86 9.46
C ARG A 887 -41.73 -9.67 9.12
N LEU A 888 -40.76 -9.64 10.00
CA LEU A 888 -39.51 -10.39 9.86
C LEU A 888 -39.19 -11.08 11.19
N ASP A 889 -38.73 -12.33 11.12
CA ASP A 889 -38.17 -13.02 12.28
C ASP A 889 -36.76 -12.47 12.53
N VAL A 890 -36.53 -11.92 13.73
CA VAL A 890 -35.22 -11.37 14.10
C VAL A 890 -34.31 -12.40 14.78
N LEU A 891 -34.74 -13.66 14.88
CA LEU A 891 -33.98 -14.83 15.37
C LEU A 891 -33.62 -14.81 16.87
N LEU A 892 -33.66 -13.63 17.50
CA LEU A 892 -33.27 -13.38 18.88
C LEU A 892 -34.40 -12.64 19.60
N ASP A 893 -34.55 -12.87 20.90
CA ASP A 893 -35.54 -12.17 21.73
C ASP A 893 -35.06 -10.79 22.22
N GLY A 894 -33.78 -10.47 22.03
CA GLY A 894 -33.16 -9.17 22.29
C GLY A 894 -32.86 -8.86 23.75
N ARG A 895 -32.97 -9.84 24.68
CA ARG A 895 -32.80 -9.60 26.13
C ARG A 895 -31.41 -9.92 26.67
N ARG A 896 -30.52 -10.50 25.86
CA ARG A 896 -29.14 -10.87 26.25
C ARG A 896 -28.14 -10.00 25.49
N ALA A 897 -27.29 -9.27 26.23
CA ALA A 897 -26.27 -8.36 25.69
C ALA A 897 -24.81 -8.87 25.88
N GLY A 898 -24.65 -10.12 26.34
CA GLY A 898 -23.36 -10.75 26.58
C GLY A 898 -22.90 -11.65 25.43
N VAL A 899 -21.84 -12.40 25.68
CA VAL A 899 -21.33 -13.44 24.77
C VAL A 899 -22.44 -14.49 24.54
N PRO A 900 -22.77 -14.83 23.28
CA PRO A 900 -23.79 -15.84 22.99
C PRO A 900 -23.27 -17.25 23.28
N ASP A 901 -24.19 -18.18 23.58
CA ASP A 901 -23.86 -19.60 23.58
C ASP A 901 -23.62 -20.10 22.14
N ALA A 902 -22.81 -21.15 21.98
CA ALA A 902 -22.42 -21.65 20.67
C ALA A 902 -23.62 -22.09 19.81
N GLY A 903 -24.67 -22.65 20.44
CA GLY A 903 -25.87 -23.12 19.74
C GLY A 903 -26.67 -21.98 19.13
N ASP A 904 -26.94 -20.93 19.91
CA ASP A 904 -27.60 -19.72 19.44
C ASP A 904 -26.76 -18.99 18.39
N TYR A 905 -25.44 -18.91 18.56
CA TYR A 905 -24.55 -18.31 17.57
C TYR A 905 -24.63 -19.02 16.21
N LEU A 906 -24.48 -20.35 16.18
CA LEU A 906 -24.55 -21.15 14.96
C LEU A 906 -25.91 -21.03 14.26
N ARG A 907 -27.00 -21.08 15.02
CA ARG A 907 -28.37 -20.96 14.50
C ARG A 907 -28.60 -19.59 13.85
N VAL A 908 -28.20 -18.51 14.52
CA VAL A 908 -28.36 -17.15 14.02
C VAL A 908 -27.50 -16.93 12.78
N ILE A 909 -26.22 -17.29 12.83
CA ILE A 909 -25.31 -17.10 11.69
C ILE A 909 -25.73 -17.96 10.50
N GLY A 910 -26.19 -19.20 10.70
CA GLY A 910 -26.71 -20.04 9.63
C GLY A 910 -27.83 -19.34 8.84
N HIS A 911 -28.84 -18.82 9.53
CA HIS A 911 -29.92 -18.08 8.88
C HIS A 911 -29.45 -16.76 8.25
N MET A 912 -28.57 -16.03 8.91
CA MET A 912 -28.05 -14.76 8.40
C MET A 912 -27.19 -14.95 7.14
N LEU A 913 -26.39 -16.02 7.07
CA LEU A 913 -25.58 -16.38 5.90
C LEU A 913 -26.45 -16.83 4.72
N GLU A 914 -27.52 -17.59 4.97
CA GLU A 914 -28.47 -17.98 3.91
C GLU A 914 -29.16 -16.77 3.29
N ARG A 915 -29.55 -15.80 4.13
CA ARG A 915 -30.24 -14.59 3.69
C ARG A 915 -29.31 -13.53 3.11
N ASN A 916 -28.07 -13.45 3.62
CA ASN A 916 -27.07 -12.45 3.25
C ASN A 916 -25.73 -13.15 2.93
N PRO A 917 -25.65 -13.91 1.84
CA PRO A 917 -24.47 -14.70 1.52
C PRO A 917 -23.24 -13.80 1.33
N PRO A 918 -22.07 -14.19 1.86
CA PRO A 918 -20.83 -13.46 1.62
C PRO A 918 -20.33 -13.65 0.19
N ALA A 919 -19.52 -12.71 -0.31
CA ALA A 919 -18.92 -12.81 -1.64
C ALA A 919 -17.97 -14.03 -1.79
N ARG A 920 -17.42 -14.51 -0.68
CA ARG A 920 -16.70 -15.79 -0.59
C ARG A 920 -17.23 -16.61 0.58
N PRO A 921 -17.32 -17.95 0.48
CA PRO A 921 -17.70 -18.77 1.63
C PRO A 921 -16.79 -18.52 2.83
N VAL A 922 -17.37 -18.51 4.05
CA VAL A 922 -16.61 -18.48 5.29
C VAL A 922 -15.89 -19.82 5.41
N PRO A 923 -14.55 -19.86 5.44
CA PRO A 923 -13.89 -21.12 5.27
C PRO A 923 -13.98 -22.02 6.49
N GLY A 924 -14.23 -23.31 6.28
CA GLY A 924 -14.41 -24.30 7.34
C GLY A 924 -15.68 -24.11 8.18
N TRP A 925 -16.64 -23.28 7.74
CA TRP A 925 -17.90 -23.05 8.45
C TRP A 925 -18.91 -24.20 8.19
N PRO A 926 -19.69 -24.64 9.21
CA PRO A 926 -19.65 -24.21 10.61
C PRO A 926 -18.62 -24.96 11.46
N PRO A 927 -18.03 -24.33 12.48
CA PRO A 927 -17.19 -25.01 13.46
C PRO A 927 -18.01 -25.92 14.40
N ALA A 928 -17.30 -26.81 15.10
CA ALA A 928 -17.88 -27.60 16.18
C ALA A 928 -18.32 -26.70 17.34
N ALA A 929 -19.54 -26.92 17.87
CA ALA A 929 -20.12 -26.10 18.93
C ALA A 929 -19.23 -26.02 20.19
N ALA A 930 -18.57 -27.12 20.58
CA ALA A 930 -17.66 -27.12 21.74
C ALA A 930 -16.47 -26.16 21.57
N ALA A 931 -15.94 -26.03 20.34
CA ALA A 931 -14.84 -25.12 20.06
C ALA A 931 -15.30 -23.65 20.04
N LEU A 932 -16.52 -23.39 19.59
CA LEU A 932 -17.13 -22.06 19.70
C LEU A 932 -17.38 -21.64 21.15
N GLU A 933 -17.81 -22.56 22.01
CA GLU A 933 -18.08 -22.29 23.42
C GLU A 933 -16.82 -21.79 24.16
N GLU A 934 -15.65 -22.31 23.81
CA GLU A 934 -14.36 -21.84 24.32
C GLU A 934 -13.90 -20.54 23.64
N THR A 935 -14.16 -20.39 22.35
CA THR A 935 -13.59 -19.31 21.53
C THR A 935 -14.35 -17.99 21.63
N LEU A 936 -15.69 -18.03 21.68
CA LEU A 936 -16.54 -16.84 21.69
C LEU A 936 -16.18 -15.88 22.84
N PRO A 937 -16.03 -16.32 24.11
CA PRO A 937 -15.65 -15.43 25.20
C PRO A 937 -14.28 -14.78 24.98
N ARG A 938 -13.29 -15.54 24.46
CA ARG A 938 -11.95 -15.04 24.18
C ARG A 938 -11.94 -13.98 23.10
N VAL A 939 -12.64 -14.21 21.98
CA VAL A 939 -12.75 -13.22 20.90
C VAL A 939 -13.47 -11.96 21.36
N TYR A 940 -14.53 -12.10 22.17
CA TYR A 940 -15.23 -10.95 22.73
C TYR A 940 -14.34 -10.12 23.67
N ALA A 941 -13.52 -10.78 24.50
CA ALA A 941 -12.55 -10.11 25.37
C ALA A 941 -11.43 -9.45 24.55
N GLU A 942 -10.88 -10.17 23.58
CA GLU A 942 -9.82 -9.66 22.69
C GLU A 942 -10.26 -8.38 21.95
N LEU A 943 -11.44 -8.40 21.33
CA LEU A 943 -11.96 -7.22 20.63
C LEU A 943 -12.27 -6.04 21.57
N ARG A 944 -12.42 -6.30 22.88
CA ARG A 944 -12.63 -5.28 23.91
C ARG A 944 -11.30 -4.69 24.42
N GLU A 945 -10.27 -5.53 24.53
CA GLU A 945 -8.99 -5.20 25.16
C GLU A 945 -7.88 -4.84 24.18
N ALA A 946 -8.11 -5.03 22.86
CA ALA A 946 -7.14 -4.77 21.80
C ALA A 946 -6.39 -3.43 21.95
N ASP A 947 -5.06 -3.48 21.76
CA ASP A 947 -4.12 -2.39 22.04
C ASP A 947 -4.56 -1.02 21.51
N ALA A 948 -4.51 -0.04 22.41
CA ALA A 948 -4.83 1.36 22.15
C ALA A 948 -3.58 2.12 21.69
N ARG A 949 -3.21 1.98 20.41
CA ARG A 949 -2.11 2.77 19.84
C ARG A 949 -2.58 4.19 19.52
N SER A 950 -1.85 5.21 19.98
CA SER A 950 -2.09 6.59 19.58
C SER A 950 -1.46 6.86 18.21
N GLU A 951 -2.24 6.68 17.15
CA GLU A 951 -1.80 6.85 15.76
C GLU A 951 -1.74 8.31 15.31
N LEU A 952 -2.59 9.16 15.88
CA LEU A 952 -2.65 10.59 15.57
C LEU A 952 -1.83 11.46 16.53
N GLY A 953 -1.17 10.83 17.51
CA GLY A 953 -0.49 11.50 18.60
C GLY A 953 -1.43 12.03 19.70
N GLY A 954 -0.85 12.34 20.86
CA GLY A 954 -1.58 12.97 21.97
C GLY A 954 -2.68 12.10 22.61
N GLY A 955 -2.65 10.79 22.40
CA GLY A 955 -3.65 9.85 22.91
C GLY A 955 -4.74 9.49 21.91
N TRP A 956 -4.77 10.12 20.73
CA TRP A 956 -5.81 9.92 19.73
C TRP A 956 -5.46 8.85 18.70
N THR A 957 -6.49 8.16 18.22
CA THR A 957 -6.47 7.22 17.09
C THR A 957 -7.73 7.39 16.24
N THR A 958 -7.63 7.11 14.94
CA THR A 958 -8.82 6.96 14.09
C THR A 958 -9.16 5.48 14.01
N ALA A 959 -9.89 5.00 15.01
CA ALA A 959 -10.19 3.57 15.11
C ALA A 959 -11.10 3.04 13.98
N VAL A 960 -11.67 3.93 13.16
CA VAL A 960 -12.56 3.58 12.04
C VAL A 960 -12.33 4.48 10.82
N HIS A 961 -11.88 3.89 9.71
CA HIS A 961 -11.62 4.57 8.43
C HIS A 961 -12.58 4.21 7.29
N VAL A 962 -13.69 3.53 7.60
CA VAL A 962 -14.60 3.05 6.55
C VAL A 962 -15.30 4.19 5.82
N ARG A 963 -15.33 4.13 4.49
CA ARG A 963 -16.13 5.00 3.62
C ARG A 963 -17.39 4.28 3.14
N THR A 964 -17.21 3.16 2.45
CA THR A 964 -18.28 2.38 1.82
C THR A 964 -18.28 0.87 2.20
N HIS A 965 -17.15 0.31 2.62
CA HIS A 965 -17.02 -1.07 3.12
C HIS A 965 -15.66 -1.32 3.79
N PHE A 966 -15.55 -2.37 4.60
CA PHE A 966 -14.28 -2.78 5.24
C PHE A 966 -13.41 -3.71 4.38
N GLY A 967 -13.91 -4.23 3.26
CA GLY A 967 -13.16 -5.17 2.42
C GLY A 967 -12.83 -6.46 3.20
N GLU A 968 -11.55 -6.87 3.18
CA GLU A 968 -11.04 -8.04 3.90
C GLU A 968 -10.49 -7.71 5.30
N ASP A 969 -10.68 -6.48 5.80
CA ASP A 969 -10.34 -6.11 7.17
C ASP A 969 -11.41 -6.62 8.16
N PHE A 970 -11.47 -7.94 8.30
CA PHE A 970 -12.43 -8.63 9.15
C PHE A 970 -12.24 -8.29 10.63
N ALA A 971 -10.99 -8.07 11.07
CA ALA A 971 -10.67 -7.75 12.45
C ALA A 971 -11.22 -6.37 12.85
N THR A 972 -10.94 -5.32 12.08
CA THR A 972 -11.49 -3.99 12.35
C THR A 972 -13.02 -4.01 12.23
N ARG A 973 -13.58 -4.70 11.22
CA ARG A 973 -15.03 -4.83 11.07
C ARG A 973 -15.68 -5.51 12.28
N ALA A 974 -15.10 -6.60 12.78
CA ALA A 974 -15.57 -7.30 13.98
C ALA A 974 -15.50 -6.41 15.23
N ARG A 975 -14.39 -5.67 15.40
CA ARG A 975 -14.24 -4.70 16.50
C ARG A 975 -15.29 -3.60 16.42
N VAL A 976 -15.52 -3.02 15.24
CA VAL A 976 -16.55 -2.00 15.00
C VAL A 976 -17.93 -2.58 15.28
N ALA A 977 -18.27 -3.75 14.76
CA ALA A 977 -19.56 -4.40 15.00
C ALA A 977 -19.82 -4.66 16.49
N ARG A 978 -18.78 -4.96 17.26
CA ARG A 978 -18.88 -5.24 18.68
C ARG A 978 -18.94 -3.99 19.56
N ASN A 979 -18.15 -2.97 19.25
CA ASN A 979 -17.90 -1.82 20.13
C ASN A 979 -18.52 -0.51 19.63
N TRP A 980 -18.62 -0.31 18.31
CA TRP A 980 -18.97 0.96 17.67
C TRP A 980 -19.97 0.79 16.51
N ILE A 981 -20.90 -0.16 16.67
CA ILE A 981 -21.87 -0.52 15.64
C ILE A 981 -22.75 0.66 15.24
N GLY A 982 -23.04 0.80 13.94
CA GLY A 982 -23.74 1.96 13.40
C GLY A 982 -22.82 3.13 13.04
N THR A 983 -21.50 2.90 12.97
CA THR A 983 -20.55 3.86 12.39
C THR A 983 -20.91 4.17 10.94
N LEU A 984 -20.87 5.45 10.55
CA LEU A 984 -21.10 5.89 9.16
C LEU A 984 -19.78 6.01 8.40
N GLY A 985 -19.89 6.21 7.08
CA GLY A 985 -18.76 6.61 6.26
C GLY A 985 -18.07 7.85 6.82
N ILE A 986 -16.74 7.85 6.82
CA ILE A 986 -15.90 8.87 7.47
C ILE A 986 -16.16 10.29 6.96
N GLU A 987 -16.63 10.47 5.72
CA GLU A 987 -16.98 11.79 5.17
C GLU A 987 -18.25 12.37 5.79
N GLU A 988 -19.12 11.53 6.34
CA GLU A 988 -20.35 11.97 6.99
C GLU A 988 -20.14 12.21 8.48
N ALA A 989 -19.50 11.27 9.15
CA ALA A 989 -19.11 11.40 10.55
C ALA A 989 -17.80 10.66 10.81
N MET A 990 -16.80 11.40 11.29
CA MET A 990 -15.51 10.83 11.70
C MET A 990 -15.46 10.70 13.23
N TYR A 991 -14.94 9.58 13.70
CA TYR A 991 -14.88 9.20 15.11
C TYR A 991 -13.43 9.05 15.53
N VAL A 992 -12.90 10.06 16.21
CA VAL A 992 -11.52 10.07 16.71
C VAL A 992 -11.55 9.69 18.18
N MET A 993 -10.80 8.66 18.56
CA MET A 993 -10.93 8.03 19.88
C MET A 993 -9.64 8.19 20.68
N ALA A 994 -9.78 8.42 21.99
CA ALA A 994 -8.65 8.38 22.91
C ALA A 994 -8.97 7.40 24.04
N GLU A 995 -8.26 6.27 24.05
CA GLU A 995 -8.27 5.28 25.13
C GLU A 995 -7.04 5.43 26.06
N VAL A 996 -6.05 6.22 25.63
CA VAL A 996 -4.81 6.51 26.37
C VAL A 996 -4.55 8.01 26.42
N ASP A 997 -3.74 8.45 27.39
CA ASP A 997 -3.24 9.82 27.51
C ASP A 997 -2.07 10.09 26.54
N ALA A 998 -1.55 11.32 26.57
CA ALA A 998 -0.43 11.75 25.73
C ALA A 998 0.89 11.00 25.97
N GLN A 999 1.00 10.25 27.07
CA GLN A 999 2.14 9.40 27.41
C GLN A 999 1.86 7.91 27.13
N GLY A 1000 0.70 7.57 26.55
CA GLY A 1000 0.32 6.20 26.21
C GLY A 1000 -0.26 5.40 27.40
N ARG A 1001 -0.62 6.06 28.52
CA ARG A 1001 -1.22 5.39 29.67
C ARG A 1001 -2.74 5.35 29.52
N VAL A 1002 -3.37 4.23 29.84
CA VAL A 1002 -4.84 4.05 29.77
C VAL A 1002 -5.55 5.15 30.56
N LEU A 1003 -6.62 5.69 30.00
CA LEU A 1003 -7.48 6.66 30.68
C LEU A 1003 -8.33 5.96 31.75
N ASP A 1004 -8.16 6.37 33.00
CA ASP A 1004 -8.97 5.93 34.14
C ASP A 1004 -9.33 7.10 35.06
N GLY A 1005 -10.49 7.00 35.72
CA GLY A 1005 -11.02 8.07 36.56
C GLY A 1005 -10.40 8.20 37.94
N THR A 1006 -9.29 7.51 38.25
CA THR A 1006 -8.48 7.82 39.45
C THR A 1006 -7.58 9.04 39.23
N HIS A 1007 -7.39 9.44 37.97
CA HIS A 1007 -6.54 10.55 37.56
C HIS A 1007 -7.35 11.71 36.99
N ARG A 1008 -6.67 12.86 36.86
CA ARG A 1008 -7.25 14.09 36.31
C ARG A 1008 -6.62 14.36 34.96
N TYR A 1009 -7.43 14.77 33.99
CA TYR A 1009 -6.96 15.09 32.64
C TYR A 1009 -7.47 16.45 32.17
N THR A 1010 -6.70 17.05 31.29
CA THR A 1010 -7.03 18.28 30.57
C THR A 1010 -6.93 18.03 29.07
N LEU A 1011 -7.95 18.46 28.33
CA LEU A 1011 -7.95 18.50 26.87
C LEU A 1011 -8.13 19.95 26.42
N ARG A 1012 -7.13 20.54 25.77
CA ARG A 1012 -7.15 21.94 25.37
C ARG A 1012 -7.12 22.11 23.85
N PHE A 1013 -8.22 22.59 23.28
CA PHE A 1013 -8.25 23.08 21.89
C PHE A 1013 -7.79 24.54 21.86
N PRO A 1014 -6.65 24.87 21.25
CA PRO A 1014 -6.22 26.28 21.12
C PRO A 1014 -7.16 27.03 20.18
N GLY A 1015 -7.23 28.36 20.30
CA GLY A 1015 -8.14 29.17 19.46
C GLY A 1015 -7.94 29.00 17.95
N THR A 1016 -6.70 28.74 17.51
CA THR A 1016 -6.34 28.47 16.11
C THR A 1016 -6.44 26.98 15.71
N GLY A 1017 -6.74 26.09 16.65
CA GLY A 1017 -6.80 24.63 16.45
C GLY A 1017 -8.10 24.02 16.95
N MET A 1018 -9.21 24.73 16.76
CA MET A 1018 -10.56 24.19 17.00
C MET A 1018 -10.92 23.17 15.91
N PRO A 1019 -11.73 22.14 16.19
CA PRO A 1019 -12.13 21.16 15.17
C PRO A 1019 -12.83 21.80 13.97
N GLU A 1020 -12.47 21.37 12.77
CA GLU A 1020 -12.92 21.91 11.50
C GLU A 1020 -14.02 21.04 10.87
N VAL A 1021 -15.26 21.48 11.02
CA VAL A 1021 -16.45 20.74 10.56
C VAL A 1021 -17.40 21.69 9.81
N ASP A 1022 -18.23 21.12 8.95
CA ASP A 1022 -19.28 21.88 8.25
C ASP A 1022 -20.60 21.91 9.03
N THR A 1023 -20.72 21.12 10.10
CA THR A 1023 -21.92 21.09 10.94
C THR A 1023 -21.63 21.36 12.42
N PHE A 1024 -21.13 20.38 13.17
CA PHE A 1024 -20.82 20.48 14.60
C PHE A 1024 -19.87 19.36 15.03
N TRP A 1025 -19.34 19.46 16.25
CA TRP A 1025 -18.49 18.43 16.83
C TRP A 1025 -18.78 18.23 18.31
N SER A 1026 -18.43 17.05 18.85
CA SER A 1026 -18.59 16.75 20.27
C SER A 1026 -17.50 15.80 20.78
N VAL A 1027 -17.09 15.97 22.04
CA VAL A 1027 -16.28 15.01 22.80
C VAL A 1027 -17.22 14.32 23.79
N THR A 1028 -17.37 13.01 23.67
CA THR A 1028 -18.21 12.19 24.56
C THR A 1028 -17.36 11.18 25.32
N LEU A 1029 -17.69 10.95 26.60
CA LEU A 1029 -16.99 9.99 27.46
C LEU A 1029 -17.81 8.71 27.62
N TYR A 1030 -17.13 7.56 27.54
CA TYR A 1030 -17.72 6.24 27.74
C TYR A 1030 -16.92 5.42 28.72
N ARG A 1031 -17.60 4.56 29.49
CA ARG A 1031 -16.95 3.50 30.27
C ARG A 1031 -16.28 2.51 29.31
N ARG A 1032 -15.06 2.11 29.61
CA ARG A 1032 -14.31 1.17 28.76
C ARG A 1032 -14.89 -0.25 28.81
N GLU A 1033 -15.36 -0.67 29.98
CA GLU A 1033 -15.89 -2.01 30.24
C GLU A 1033 -17.05 -2.39 29.29
N ASP A 1034 -18.03 -1.50 29.14
CA ASP A 1034 -19.28 -1.80 28.42
C ASP A 1034 -19.57 -0.87 27.22
N CYS A 1035 -18.71 0.13 26.97
CA CYS A 1035 -18.92 1.18 25.97
C CYS A 1035 -20.21 2.01 26.20
N LEU A 1036 -20.73 2.08 27.42
CA LEU A 1036 -21.92 2.89 27.75
C LEU A 1036 -21.55 4.25 28.34
N LEU A 1037 -22.51 5.16 28.35
CA LEU A 1037 -22.35 6.47 28.98
C LEU A 1037 -22.15 6.31 30.50
N ALA A 1038 -21.22 7.05 31.09
CA ALA A 1038 -20.96 7.01 32.52
C ALA A 1038 -21.99 7.85 33.29
N ARG A 1039 -22.60 7.28 34.34
CA ARG A 1039 -23.43 8.08 35.26
C ARG A 1039 -22.58 9.15 35.93
N ASN A 1040 -23.11 10.36 36.02
CA ASN A 1040 -22.41 11.47 36.67
C ASN A 1040 -23.35 12.47 37.34
N PRO A 1041 -22.86 13.29 38.30
CA PRO A 1041 -23.68 14.14 39.16
C PRO A 1041 -24.41 15.29 38.46
N ILE A 1042 -23.98 15.68 37.25
CA ILE A 1042 -24.51 16.84 36.52
C ILE A 1042 -25.21 16.44 35.21
N ASP A 1043 -25.40 15.14 35.00
CA ASP A 1043 -26.00 14.52 33.80
C ASP A 1043 -25.39 15.04 32.47
N ARG A 1044 -24.07 15.25 32.46
CA ARG A 1044 -23.33 15.70 31.28
C ARG A 1044 -22.39 14.62 30.77
N HIS A 1045 -22.69 14.11 29.58
CA HIS A 1045 -21.93 13.01 28.98
C HIS A 1045 -21.09 13.44 27.77
N SER A 1046 -21.40 14.61 27.20
CA SER A 1046 -20.70 15.19 26.05
C SER A 1046 -20.49 16.69 26.20
N ILE A 1047 -19.44 17.20 25.56
CA ILE A 1047 -19.17 18.64 25.37
C ILE A 1047 -18.82 18.87 23.91
N GLY A 1048 -19.46 19.84 23.27
CA GLY A 1048 -19.23 20.23 21.88
C GLY A 1048 -19.33 21.72 21.66
N ASP A 1049 -19.16 22.17 20.42
CA ASP A 1049 -19.32 23.58 20.02
C ASP A 1049 -20.72 24.14 20.29
N ARG A 1050 -21.73 23.27 20.41
CA ARG A 1050 -23.12 23.63 20.70
C ARG A 1050 -23.49 23.58 22.19
N THR A 1051 -22.60 23.16 23.07
CA THR A 1051 -22.89 23.10 24.51
C THR A 1051 -23.08 24.52 25.07
N ARG A 1052 -24.22 24.78 25.72
CA ARG A 1052 -24.53 26.09 26.31
C ARG A 1052 -23.64 26.39 27.52
N GLY A 1053 -23.20 27.65 27.63
CA GLY A 1053 -22.48 28.14 28.81
C GLY A 1053 -20.99 27.76 28.90
N LEU A 1054 -20.38 27.32 27.80
CA LEU A 1054 -18.94 27.03 27.76
C LEU A 1054 -18.11 28.31 27.94
N LEU A 1055 -17.07 28.20 28.75
CA LEU A 1055 -16.11 29.27 29.00
C LEU A 1055 -14.93 29.13 28.06
N ARG A 1056 -14.64 30.19 27.31
CA ARG A 1056 -13.50 30.25 26.38
C ARG A 1056 -12.24 30.71 27.09
N ASP A 1057 -11.12 30.17 26.66
CA ASP A 1057 -9.79 30.63 27.08
C ASP A 1057 -9.52 32.03 26.51
N ALA A 1058 -8.50 32.73 27.02
CA ALA A 1058 -8.16 34.09 26.59
C ALA A 1058 -7.78 34.20 25.10
N ASP A 1059 -7.30 33.12 24.50
CA ASP A 1059 -6.98 33.02 23.07
C ASP A 1059 -8.18 32.60 22.20
N GLY A 1060 -9.38 32.51 22.78
CA GLY A 1060 -10.57 31.98 22.12
C GLY A 1060 -10.65 30.45 22.07
N GLY A 1061 -9.66 29.76 22.65
CA GLY A 1061 -9.64 28.30 22.77
C GLY A 1061 -10.68 27.73 23.74
N LEU A 1062 -10.64 26.42 23.92
CA LEU A 1062 -11.51 25.68 24.84
C LEU A 1062 -10.72 24.63 25.60
N THR A 1063 -10.63 24.81 26.92
CA THR A 1063 -10.05 23.82 27.83
C THR A 1063 -11.14 23.01 28.53
N LEU A 1064 -11.06 21.67 28.44
CA LEU A 1064 -11.94 20.71 29.13
C LEU A 1064 -11.21 20.09 30.31
N ALA A 1065 -11.85 20.08 31.48
CA ALA A 1065 -11.42 19.33 32.65
C ALA A 1065 -12.14 17.98 32.67
N ILE A 1066 -11.37 16.88 32.68
CA ILE A 1066 -11.89 15.51 32.62
C ILE A 1066 -11.41 14.78 33.87
N GLN A 1067 -12.29 14.63 34.84
CA GLN A 1067 -11.98 14.09 36.17
C GLN A 1067 -13.25 13.69 36.92
N ALA A 1068 -13.12 12.82 37.92
CA ALA A 1068 -14.25 12.33 38.72
C ALA A 1068 -14.82 13.38 39.67
N ASP A 1069 -13.97 14.17 40.32
CA ASP A 1069 -14.38 15.21 41.27
C ASP A 1069 -14.68 16.54 40.59
N ASP A 1070 -15.60 17.32 41.16
CA ASP A 1070 -15.95 18.67 40.66
C ASP A 1070 -14.70 19.60 40.71
N PRO A 1071 -14.22 20.13 39.56
CA PRO A 1071 -13.07 21.02 39.51
C PRO A 1071 -13.35 22.43 40.07
N GLY A 1072 -14.58 22.72 40.51
CA GLY A 1072 -15.02 24.01 41.00
C GLY A 1072 -15.56 24.92 39.89
N PRO A 1073 -16.03 26.14 40.26
CA PRO A 1073 -16.66 27.04 39.31
C PRO A 1073 -15.68 27.51 38.24
N GLY A 1074 -16.21 27.81 37.04
CA GLY A 1074 -15.42 28.40 35.97
C GLY A 1074 -14.64 27.40 35.10
N LYS A 1075 -15.01 26.11 35.12
CA LYS A 1075 -14.34 25.05 34.35
C LYS A 1075 -15.34 24.31 33.46
N ASN A 1076 -14.95 24.01 32.21
CA ASN A 1076 -15.74 23.15 31.33
C ASN A 1076 -15.50 21.69 31.74
N TRP A 1077 -16.31 21.20 32.67
CA TRP A 1077 -16.14 19.89 33.28
C TRP A 1077 -16.90 18.80 32.52
N LEU A 1078 -16.19 17.72 32.17
CA LEU A 1078 -16.73 16.43 31.72
C LEU A 1078 -16.43 15.37 32.80
N PRO A 1079 -17.44 14.94 33.59
CA PRO A 1079 -17.20 14.01 34.69
C PRO A 1079 -16.74 12.61 34.23
N ALA A 1080 -15.63 12.14 34.78
CA ALA A 1080 -15.11 10.79 34.55
C ALA A 1080 -15.64 9.81 35.63
N PRO A 1081 -15.79 8.51 35.33
CA PRO A 1081 -16.25 7.52 36.31
C PRO A 1081 -15.14 7.21 37.33
N ALA A 1082 -15.41 7.46 38.62
CA ALA A 1082 -14.42 7.29 39.68
C ALA A 1082 -13.92 5.83 39.76
N GLY A 1083 -12.60 5.63 39.69
CA GLY A 1083 -11.99 4.29 39.82
C GLY A 1083 -12.19 3.35 38.63
N GLU A 1084 -12.76 3.82 37.53
CA GLU A 1084 -13.03 2.99 36.35
C GLU A 1084 -12.30 3.51 35.10
N GLY A 1085 -11.96 2.58 34.20
CA GLY A 1085 -11.41 2.91 32.89
C GLY A 1085 -12.45 3.57 31.99
N PHE A 1086 -12.06 4.59 31.24
CA PHE A 1086 -12.91 5.29 30.28
C PHE A 1086 -12.19 5.54 28.96
N TYR A 1087 -12.93 5.97 27.94
CA TYR A 1087 -12.34 6.50 26.71
C TYR A 1087 -13.16 7.67 26.20
N LEU A 1088 -12.52 8.52 25.41
CA LEU A 1088 -13.12 9.69 24.79
C LEU A 1088 -13.38 9.40 23.30
N THR A 1089 -14.48 9.93 22.78
CA THR A 1089 -14.74 9.97 21.34
C THR A 1089 -15.01 11.41 20.93
N LEU A 1090 -14.12 11.98 20.11
CA LEU A 1090 -14.32 13.20 19.36
C LEU A 1090 -15.05 12.86 18.06
N ARG A 1091 -16.32 13.28 17.97
CA ARG A 1091 -17.17 13.15 16.78
C ARG A 1091 -17.08 14.42 15.96
N LEU A 1092 -16.77 14.26 14.68
CA LEU A 1092 -16.71 15.34 13.70
C LEU A 1092 -17.78 15.06 12.65
N TYR A 1093 -18.82 15.89 12.59
CA TYR A 1093 -19.90 15.71 11.63
C TYR A 1093 -19.64 16.55 10.38
N GLN A 1094 -19.52 15.89 9.24
CA GLN A 1094 -19.04 16.46 7.98
C GLN A 1094 -17.67 17.13 8.19
N PRO A 1095 -16.64 16.32 8.52
CA PRO A 1095 -15.29 16.81 8.76
C PRO A 1095 -14.71 17.46 7.51
N ARG A 1096 -13.99 18.57 7.69
CA ARG A 1096 -13.28 19.21 6.59
C ARG A 1096 -12.04 18.43 6.20
N ARG A 1097 -11.50 18.83 5.05
CA ARG A 1097 -10.32 18.23 4.40
C ARG A 1097 -9.15 17.99 5.36
N ALA A 1098 -8.86 18.92 6.28
CA ALA A 1098 -7.74 18.78 7.22
C ALA A 1098 -7.84 17.51 8.10
N HIS A 1099 -9.05 17.12 8.51
CA HIS A 1099 -9.26 15.89 9.26
C HIS A 1099 -9.21 14.65 8.37
N LEU A 1100 -9.86 14.70 7.20
CA LEU A 1100 -9.91 13.59 6.26
C LEU A 1100 -8.54 13.22 5.66
N GLU A 1101 -7.63 14.19 5.60
CA GLU A 1101 -6.25 14.02 5.11
C GLU A 1101 -5.24 13.80 6.25
N GLY A 1102 -5.67 13.77 7.51
CA GLY A 1102 -4.80 13.55 8.67
C GLY A 1102 -3.83 14.70 8.95
N THR A 1103 -4.06 15.89 8.41
CA THR A 1103 -3.21 17.08 8.63
C THR A 1103 -3.63 17.92 9.83
N PHE A 1104 -4.80 17.65 10.41
CA PHE A 1104 -5.27 18.32 11.62
C PHE A 1104 -4.47 17.84 12.84
N SER A 1105 -3.91 18.80 13.60
CA SER A 1105 -3.13 18.49 14.81
C SER A 1105 -4.04 18.35 16.03
N TYR A 1106 -4.40 17.12 16.40
CA TYR A 1106 -5.24 16.86 17.56
C TYR A 1106 -4.51 17.19 18.87
N PRO A 1107 -5.11 18.00 19.76
CA PRO A 1107 -4.46 18.36 21.02
C PRO A 1107 -4.39 17.16 21.97
N PRO A 1108 -3.29 17.02 22.73
CA PRO A 1108 -3.10 15.87 23.61
C PRO A 1108 -4.11 15.81 24.75
N VAL A 1109 -4.54 14.60 25.13
CA VAL A 1109 -5.20 14.33 26.41
C VAL A 1109 -4.11 14.29 27.48
N GLN A 1110 -3.97 15.38 28.23
CA GLN A 1110 -2.88 15.54 29.19
C GLN A 1110 -3.34 15.16 30.58
N ARG A 1111 -2.62 14.23 31.21
CA ARG A 1111 -2.78 13.90 32.62
C ARG A 1111 -2.15 15.02 33.49
N VAL A 1112 -2.83 15.48 34.55
CA VAL A 1112 -2.49 16.69 35.32
C VAL A 1112 -2.29 16.48 36.84
N ASP A 1113 -2.28 15.24 37.30
CA ASP A 1113 -2.00 14.87 38.69
C ASP A 1113 -0.50 14.71 39.02
#